data_AF-A0AAV2A941-F1
#
_entry.id   AF-A0AAV2A941-F1
#
_cell.length_a   1.000
_cell.length_b   1.000
_cell.length_c   1.000
_cell.angle_alpha   90.00
_cell.angle_beta   90.00
_cell.angle_gamma   90.00
#
_symmetry.space_group_name_H-M   'P 1'
#
loop_
_entity.id
_entity.type
_entity.pdbx_description
1 polymer ?
#
loop_
_entity_poly.entity_id
_entity_poly.type
_entity_poly.pdbx_seq_one_letter_code
_entity_poly.pdbx_strand_id
1 'polypeptide(L)'
;MKTFTTSLENFSFENEVLNIENQGKYFDFFQIASKRNLNTRSWDELFKRSETSISDFFKSLEGDVDEVASVIEKSILSFFNRISEDFRNQLDKKIKLLRIQEIPLKLTIYSDSVIRIVEKCKNAMSIKEHLEIIYDATRDMSINMPNDTALKIIKLENSFRFLQNFSEKNDFALSSEWIHPFQNLVGYLNEAKTWYSFLDSIIHTFSKYKIQKVKEKYNVTDLENWGKSKARQGIFITKTNFQHFIEKISELNIADLDKIKNLNLTGIRQEELKEVLNLTLKGQPKIDFQPPSAFLTGDYIRISYIKNDPEISLLLQAENLKFLYVFASHTIFIDEDLILPGLGVALIAPKWEIIGDRKINLDGTDGETHSSVKASDGTAGATKGERGIPGLPGKPGGTFFGIGESFVNGAHLIITANGGNGGPGQHGGNGLRGNKGLNARMPTSGDSPSQQEIQAGIHIIGGFACEQIAVNNAQGKGIFGLLLDSVTPDIIINKIADYKIIGVSGTIGGDGGDGGKGGEGGNPGVINLIELNENSGIFKQLNRGVCGIDGKGGEGGLGGYRGNSIIARCHMIRSDILVATFGVSEKTDWEFQTMIDDHDQEDSGSPGVDGANNRGSLAPEPVNIIFDSSEIVSSYKEHLFENLTCRFKRLSLLSFLNKIN
;
A
#
# COMPACT_ATOMS: atom_id res chain seq x y z
N MET A 1 -45.63 -43.70 32.06
CA MET A 1 -44.67 -43.23 31.02
C MET A 1 -43.25 -43.06 31.56
N LYS A 2 -42.98 -42.20 32.56
CA LYS A 2 -41.62 -42.06 33.12
C LYS A 2 -41.05 -43.35 33.73
N THR A 3 -41.91 -44.18 34.34
CA THR A 3 -41.57 -45.52 34.86
C THR A 3 -41.35 -46.57 33.77
N PHE A 4 -41.81 -46.32 32.54
CA PHE A 4 -41.65 -47.23 31.39
C PHE A 4 -40.30 -46.98 30.70
N THR A 5 -39.87 -45.71 30.63
CA THR A 5 -38.57 -45.33 30.05
C THR A 5 -37.39 -45.77 30.92
N THR A 6 -37.50 -45.68 32.25
CA THR A 6 -36.47 -46.17 33.20
C THR A 6 -36.38 -47.70 33.25
N SER A 7 -37.44 -48.41 32.83
CA SER A 7 -37.42 -49.86 32.71
C SER A 7 -36.68 -50.33 31.44
N LEU A 8 -36.72 -49.55 30.35
CA LEU A 8 -36.06 -49.86 29.07
C LEU A 8 -34.52 -49.77 29.12
N GLU A 9 -33.95 -48.87 29.93
CA GLU A 9 -32.49 -48.78 30.11
C GLU A 9 -31.92 -49.88 31.01
N ASN A 10 -32.78 -50.52 31.83
CA ASN A 10 -32.44 -51.64 32.71
C ASN A 10 -33.13 -52.96 32.27
N PHE A 11 -33.67 -53.03 31.05
CA PHE A 11 -34.41 -54.18 30.55
C PHE A 11 -33.43 -55.31 30.25
N SER A 12 -33.13 -56.13 31.26
CA SER A 12 -32.43 -57.40 31.05
C SER A 12 -33.37 -58.33 30.30
N PHE A 13 -33.06 -58.54 29.02
CA PHE A 13 -33.65 -59.53 28.12
C PHE A 13 -33.74 -60.93 28.77
N GLU A 14 -32.95 -61.21 29.80
CA GLU A 14 -32.94 -62.46 30.53
C GLU A 14 -34.31 -62.78 31.17
N ASN A 15 -35.10 -61.79 31.62
CA ASN A 15 -36.34 -62.08 32.36
C ASN A 15 -37.49 -62.62 31.48
N GLU A 16 -37.66 -62.12 30.24
CA GLU A 16 -38.67 -62.62 29.31
C GLU A 16 -38.23 -63.94 28.65
N VAL A 17 -36.94 -64.07 28.32
CA VAL A 17 -36.37 -65.34 27.86
C VAL A 17 -36.48 -66.42 28.94
N LEU A 18 -36.24 -66.08 30.23
CA LEU A 18 -36.52 -66.98 31.35
C LEU A 18 -38.00 -67.34 31.45
N ASN A 19 -38.90 -66.43 31.10
CA ASN A 19 -40.33 -66.67 31.15
C ASN A 19 -40.74 -67.69 30.08
N ILE A 20 -40.21 -67.56 28.86
CA ILE A 20 -40.37 -68.53 27.76
C ILE A 20 -39.73 -69.88 28.13
N GLU A 21 -38.53 -69.88 28.70
CA GLU A 21 -37.82 -71.09 29.15
C GLU A 21 -38.57 -71.81 30.30
N ASN A 22 -39.15 -71.05 31.23
CA ASN A 22 -39.98 -71.59 32.31
C ASN A 22 -41.34 -72.10 31.81
N GLN A 23 -41.89 -71.51 30.74
CA GLN A 23 -43.08 -72.04 30.07
C GLN A 23 -42.79 -73.37 29.36
N GLY A 24 -41.59 -73.57 28.81
CA GLY A 24 -41.14 -74.87 28.29
C GLY A 24 -41.15 -75.99 29.35
N LYS A 25 -40.83 -75.68 30.61
CA LYS A 25 -40.87 -76.63 31.74
C LYS A 25 -42.28 -77.10 32.10
N TYR A 26 -43.33 -76.35 31.74
CA TYR A 26 -44.72 -76.82 31.91
C TYR A 26 -45.03 -77.99 30.99
N PHE A 27 -44.37 -78.10 29.84
CA PHE A 27 -44.55 -79.21 28.91
C PHE A 27 -44.04 -80.54 29.50
N ASP A 28 -42.89 -80.51 30.20
CA ASP A 28 -42.36 -81.66 30.95
C ASP A 28 -43.31 -82.07 32.10
N PHE A 29 -43.94 -81.10 32.76
CA PHE A 29 -44.93 -81.35 33.81
C PHE A 29 -46.20 -82.05 33.27
N PHE A 30 -46.72 -81.64 32.10
CA PHE A 30 -47.86 -82.31 31.47
C PHE A 30 -47.54 -83.75 31.06
N GLN A 31 -46.30 -84.03 30.64
CA GLN A 31 -45.83 -85.38 30.35
C GLN A 31 -45.81 -86.28 31.60
N ILE A 32 -45.48 -85.71 32.76
CA ILE A 32 -45.48 -86.41 34.06
C ILE A 32 -46.91 -86.62 34.59
N ALA A 33 -47.80 -85.63 34.43
CA ALA A 33 -49.21 -85.74 34.84
C ALA A 33 -49.99 -86.78 34.02
N SER A 34 -49.71 -86.87 32.71
CA SER A 34 -50.24 -87.90 31.80
C SER A 34 -49.91 -89.33 32.26
N LYS A 35 -48.74 -89.53 32.89
CA LYS A 35 -48.30 -90.83 33.41
C LYS A 35 -48.97 -91.25 34.73
N ARG A 36 -49.72 -90.39 35.43
CA ARG A 36 -50.08 -90.64 36.84
C ARG A 36 -51.55 -90.60 37.25
N ASN A 37 -52.54 -90.38 36.39
CA ASN A 37 -53.95 -90.56 36.80
C ASN A 37 -54.91 -90.55 35.62
N LEU A 38 -55.32 -91.71 35.07
CA LEU A 38 -56.41 -91.75 34.09
C LEU A 38 -57.28 -93.01 34.23
N ASN A 39 -58.41 -92.86 34.91
CA ASN A 39 -59.53 -93.81 34.85
C ASN A 39 -60.93 -93.14 34.91
N THR A 40 -61.08 -91.83 34.63
CA THR A 40 -62.40 -91.16 34.74
C THR A 40 -62.76 -90.14 33.65
N ARG A 41 -61.97 -89.99 32.56
CA ARG A 41 -62.37 -89.20 31.38
C ARG A 41 -61.90 -89.88 30.10
N SER A 42 -62.66 -89.76 29.02
CA SER A 42 -62.20 -90.25 27.71
C SER A 42 -60.96 -89.46 27.30
N TRP A 43 -59.92 -90.16 26.85
CA TRP A 43 -58.67 -89.55 26.39
C TRP A 43 -58.92 -88.41 25.38
N ASP A 44 -59.98 -88.53 24.57
CA ASP A 44 -60.36 -87.56 23.54
C ASP A 44 -60.70 -86.17 24.12
N GLU A 45 -61.39 -86.11 25.27
CA GLU A 45 -61.71 -84.82 25.93
C GLU A 45 -60.48 -84.16 26.57
N LEU A 46 -59.57 -84.98 27.11
CA LEU A 46 -58.33 -84.51 27.72
C LEU A 46 -57.37 -83.99 26.66
N PHE A 47 -57.21 -84.71 25.55
CA PHE A 47 -56.41 -84.28 24.41
C PHE A 47 -57.00 -83.02 23.78
N LYS A 48 -58.31 -82.91 23.56
CA LYS A 48 -58.94 -81.67 23.05
C LYS A 48 -58.72 -80.47 23.97
N ARG A 49 -58.80 -80.67 25.30
CA ARG A 49 -58.57 -79.57 26.26
C ARG A 49 -57.11 -79.15 26.31
N SER A 50 -56.19 -80.10 26.28
CA SER A 50 -54.75 -79.84 26.17
C SER A 50 -54.39 -79.18 24.83
N GLU A 51 -54.97 -79.64 23.72
CA GLU A 51 -54.80 -79.05 22.39
C GLU A 51 -55.29 -77.59 22.36
N THR A 52 -56.45 -77.32 22.94
CA THR A 52 -56.98 -75.95 23.07
C THR A 52 -56.06 -75.09 23.93
N SER A 53 -55.62 -75.57 25.09
CA SER A 53 -54.69 -74.82 25.95
C SER A 53 -53.31 -74.60 25.32
N ILE A 54 -52.80 -75.57 24.56
CA ILE A 54 -51.56 -75.44 23.80
C ILE A 54 -51.73 -74.43 22.66
N SER A 55 -52.87 -74.46 21.96
CA SER A 55 -53.20 -73.48 20.92
C SER A 55 -53.32 -72.07 21.48
N ASP A 56 -54.02 -71.89 22.60
CA ASP A 56 -54.16 -70.60 23.29
C ASP A 56 -52.80 -70.10 23.80
N PHE A 57 -51.96 -71.01 24.31
CA PHE A 57 -50.59 -70.70 24.69
C PHE A 57 -49.75 -70.23 23.50
N PHE A 58 -49.79 -70.94 22.37
CA PHE A 58 -49.07 -70.53 21.16
C PHE A 58 -49.55 -69.18 20.64
N LYS A 59 -50.85 -68.89 20.68
CA LYS A 59 -51.38 -67.55 20.32
C LYS A 59 -50.90 -66.45 21.26
N SER A 60 -50.87 -66.72 22.57
CA SER A 60 -50.33 -65.77 23.55
C SER A 60 -48.85 -65.53 23.31
N LEU A 61 -48.08 -66.60 23.10
CA LEU A 61 -46.65 -66.52 22.81
C LEU A 61 -46.38 -65.78 21.49
N GLU A 62 -47.17 -66.01 20.45
CA GLU A 62 -47.08 -65.27 19.19
C GLU A 62 -47.35 -63.77 19.40
N GLY A 63 -48.33 -63.43 20.24
CA GLY A 63 -48.59 -62.04 20.63
C GLY A 63 -47.41 -61.38 21.37
N ASP A 64 -46.82 -62.10 22.33
CA ASP A 64 -45.64 -61.62 23.07
C ASP A 64 -44.42 -61.49 22.13
N VAL A 65 -44.22 -62.44 21.21
CA VAL A 65 -43.16 -62.40 20.20
C VAL A 65 -43.33 -61.21 19.26
N ASP A 66 -44.55 -60.94 18.78
CA ASP A 66 -44.85 -59.79 17.92
C ASP A 66 -44.63 -58.46 18.67
N GLU A 67 -44.98 -58.38 19.96
CA GLU A 67 -44.72 -57.20 20.80
C GLU A 67 -43.22 -56.94 20.97
N VAL A 68 -42.45 -57.97 21.37
CA VAL A 68 -41.00 -57.86 21.57
C VAL A 68 -40.28 -57.58 20.25
N ALA A 69 -40.70 -58.18 19.15
CA ALA A 69 -40.16 -57.90 17.82
C ALA A 69 -40.35 -56.42 17.44
N SER A 70 -41.53 -55.84 17.69
CA SER A 70 -41.77 -54.41 17.47
C SER A 70 -40.90 -53.52 18.37
N VAL A 71 -40.63 -53.92 19.61
CA VAL A 71 -39.72 -53.19 20.52
C VAL A 71 -38.27 -53.25 20.02
N ILE A 72 -37.81 -54.40 19.54
CA ILE A 72 -36.48 -54.54 18.93
C ILE A 72 -36.38 -53.69 17.66
N GLU A 73 -37.37 -53.73 16.78
CA GLU A 73 -37.40 -52.95 15.54
C GLU A 73 -37.29 -51.45 15.82
N LYS A 74 -38.09 -50.94 16.76
CA LYS A 74 -38.02 -49.53 17.22
C LYS A 74 -36.65 -49.21 17.83
N SER A 75 -36.05 -50.14 18.55
CA SER A 75 -34.72 -49.95 19.15
C SER A 75 -33.63 -49.88 18.07
N ILE A 76 -33.66 -50.77 17.08
CA ILE A 76 -32.76 -50.74 15.92
C ILE A 76 -32.92 -49.43 15.15
N LEU A 77 -34.16 -49.02 14.86
CA LEU A 77 -34.43 -47.74 14.21
C LEU A 77 -33.90 -46.55 15.03
N SER A 78 -34.04 -46.57 16.36
CA SER A 78 -33.48 -45.53 17.23
C SER A 78 -31.95 -45.48 17.16
N PHE A 79 -31.28 -46.63 17.02
CA PHE A 79 -29.84 -46.70 16.86
C PHE A 79 -29.38 -46.23 15.48
N PHE A 80 -30.10 -46.54 14.41
CA PHE A 80 -29.81 -45.95 13.09
C PHE A 80 -30.03 -44.44 13.06
N ASN A 81 -31.06 -43.93 13.74
CA ASN A 81 -31.23 -42.49 13.93
C ASN A 81 -30.02 -41.87 14.65
N ARG A 82 -29.52 -42.51 15.70
CA ARG A 82 -28.32 -42.06 16.41
C ARG A 82 -27.08 -42.08 15.53
N ILE A 83 -26.89 -43.12 14.72
CA ILE A 83 -25.76 -43.20 13.76
C ILE A 83 -25.85 -42.05 12.74
N SER A 84 -27.04 -41.81 12.17
CA SER A 84 -27.26 -40.72 11.20
C SER A 84 -26.97 -39.35 11.81
N GLU A 85 -27.42 -39.11 13.04
CA GLU A 85 -27.15 -37.87 13.76
C GLU A 85 -25.66 -37.73 14.11
N ASP A 86 -24.98 -38.81 14.49
CA ASP A 86 -23.52 -38.80 14.71
C ASP A 86 -22.75 -38.51 13.41
N PHE A 87 -23.23 -39.00 12.25
CA PHE A 87 -22.65 -38.66 10.95
C PHE A 87 -22.82 -37.19 10.64
N ARG A 88 -24.04 -36.67 10.81
CA ARG A 88 -24.34 -35.26 10.64
C ARG A 88 -23.41 -34.38 11.46
N ASN A 89 -23.25 -34.69 12.75
CA ASN A 89 -22.38 -33.95 13.66
C ASN A 89 -20.90 -34.00 13.26
N GLN A 90 -20.41 -35.15 12.78
CA GLN A 90 -19.04 -35.27 12.29
C GLN A 90 -18.83 -34.54 10.96
N LEU A 91 -19.80 -34.59 10.05
CA LEU A 91 -19.80 -33.85 8.78
C LEU A 91 -19.77 -32.35 9.03
N ASP A 92 -20.58 -31.84 9.96
CA ASP A 92 -20.60 -30.43 10.32
C ASP A 92 -19.25 -29.94 10.85
N LYS A 93 -18.56 -30.77 11.66
CA LYS A 93 -17.20 -30.50 12.11
C LYS A 93 -16.21 -30.44 10.94
N LYS A 94 -16.30 -31.36 9.99
CA LYS A 94 -15.44 -31.39 8.80
C LYS A 94 -15.70 -30.21 7.87
N ILE A 95 -16.95 -29.87 7.61
CA ILE A 95 -17.35 -28.74 6.76
C ILE A 95 -16.77 -27.43 7.30
N LYS A 96 -16.74 -27.26 8.63
CA LYS A 96 -16.12 -26.09 9.28
C LYS A 96 -14.60 -25.99 9.07
N LEU A 97 -13.94 -27.06 8.62
CA LEU A 97 -12.50 -27.12 8.33
C LEU A 97 -12.18 -27.01 6.82
N LEU A 98 -13.18 -26.78 5.97
CA LEU A 98 -13.02 -26.67 4.51
C LEU A 98 -13.12 -25.21 4.05
N ARG A 99 -12.52 -24.92 2.89
CA ARG A 99 -12.74 -23.64 2.20
C ARG A 99 -14.14 -23.59 1.65
N ILE A 100 -14.76 -22.41 1.65
CA ILE A 100 -16.15 -22.29 1.18
C ILE A 100 -16.32 -22.76 -0.27
N GLN A 101 -15.31 -22.55 -1.12
CA GLN A 101 -15.28 -23.01 -2.51
C GLN A 101 -15.21 -24.55 -2.62
N GLU A 102 -14.65 -25.24 -1.62
CA GLU A 102 -14.48 -26.70 -1.61
C GLU A 102 -15.69 -27.43 -1.02
N ILE A 103 -16.47 -26.76 -0.17
CA ILE A 103 -17.59 -27.36 0.57
C ILE A 103 -18.63 -27.98 -0.39
N PRO A 104 -19.13 -27.30 -1.44
CA PRO A 104 -20.13 -27.90 -2.34
C PRO A 104 -19.67 -29.20 -3.01
N LEU A 105 -18.40 -29.26 -3.42
CA LEU A 105 -17.82 -30.44 -4.03
C LEU A 105 -17.72 -31.59 -3.02
N LYS A 106 -17.20 -31.32 -1.80
CA LYS A 106 -17.11 -32.32 -0.74
C LYS A 106 -18.48 -32.82 -0.28
N LEU A 107 -19.47 -31.94 -0.17
CA LEU A 107 -20.86 -32.30 0.13
C LEU A 107 -21.50 -33.16 -0.95
N THR A 108 -21.12 -32.97 -2.23
CA THR A 108 -21.57 -33.85 -3.32
C THR A 108 -21.03 -35.26 -3.11
N ILE A 109 -19.72 -35.39 -2.84
CA ILE A 109 -19.10 -36.70 -2.56
C ILE A 109 -19.76 -37.37 -1.35
N TYR A 110 -20.03 -36.62 -0.28
CA TYR A 110 -20.71 -37.16 0.91
C TYR A 110 -22.14 -37.58 0.61
N SER A 111 -22.91 -36.76 -0.12
CA SER A 111 -24.27 -37.09 -0.52
C SER A 111 -24.31 -38.36 -1.37
N ASP A 112 -23.42 -38.49 -2.35
CA ASP A 112 -23.34 -39.67 -3.22
C ASP A 112 -23.01 -40.93 -2.41
N SER A 113 -22.12 -40.83 -1.42
CA SER A 113 -21.83 -41.94 -0.50
C SER A 113 -23.05 -42.35 0.33
N VAL A 114 -23.84 -41.39 0.85
CA VAL A 114 -25.06 -41.72 1.61
C VAL A 114 -26.18 -42.24 0.71
N ILE A 115 -26.31 -41.75 -0.53
CA ILE A 115 -27.24 -42.31 -1.53
C ILE A 115 -26.89 -43.78 -1.79
N ARG A 116 -25.59 -44.12 -1.93
CA ARG A 116 -25.17 -45.53 -2.04
C ARG A 116 -25.57 -46.37 -0.83
N ILE A 117 -25.53 -45.82 0.39
CA ILE A 117 -26.06 -46.51 1.59
C ILE A 117 -27.56 -46.79 1.38
N VAL A 118 -28.33 -45.76 1.06
CA VAL A 118 -29.78 -45.85 0.88
C VAL A 118 -30.15 -46.88 -0.19
N GLU A 119 -29.45 -46.91 -1.32
CA GLU A 119 -29.72 -47.85 -2.42
C GLU A 119 -29.33 -49.28 -2.08
N LYS A 120 -28.15 -49.50 -1.47
CA LYS A 120 -27.70 -50.85 -1.11
C LYS A 120 -28.50 -51.44 0.05
N CYS A 121 -28.85 -50.64 1.06
CA CYS A 121 -29.64 -51.10 2.20
C CYS A 121 -31.06 -51.56 1.79
N LYS A 122 -31.65 -51.01 0.72
CA LYS A 122 -32.95 -51.50 0.20
C LYS A 122 -32.93 -52.98 -0.18
N ASN A 123 -31.77 -53.50 -0.56
CA ASN A 123 -31.59 -54.89 -1.01
C ASN A 123 -30.87 -55.74 0.04
N ALA A 124 -30.51 -55.17 1.19
CA ALA A 124 -29.78 -55.90 2.21
C ALA A 124 -30.72 -56.89 2.92
N MET A 125 -30.24 -58.11 3.09
CA MET A 125 -30.99 -59.25 3.61
C MET A 125 -30.76 -59.49 5.11
N SER A 126 -29.86 -58.72 5.74
CA SER A 126 -29.58 -58.81 7.18
C SER A 126 -29.18 -57.47 7.79
N ILE A 127 -29.28 -57.38 9.13
CA ILE A 127 -28.79 -56.22 9.89
C ILE A 127 -27.27 -56.10 9.77
N LYS A 128 -26.56 -57.23 9.80
CA LYS A 128 -25.11 -57.26 9.57
C LYS A 128 -24.72 -56.63 8.23
N GLU A 129 -25.41 -56.99 7.14
CA GLU A 129 -25.17 -56.41 5.81
C GLU A 129 -25.46 -54.90 5.78
N HIS A 130 -26.52 -54.44 6.46
CA HIS A 130 -26.77 -53.01 6.64
C HIS A 130 -25.59 -52.29 7.31
N LEU A 131 -25.06 -52.86 8.40
CA LEU A 131 -23.91 -52.29 9.11
C LEU A 131 -22.63 -52.30 8.28
N GLU A 132 -22.39 -53.34 7.50
CA GLU A 132 -21.24 -53.41 6.57
C GLU A 132 -21.33 -52.34 5.48
N ILE A 133 -22.51 -52.14 4.88
CA ILE A 133 -22.76 -51.07 3.90
C ILE A 133 -22.50 -49.69 4.51
N ILE A 134 -23.01 -49.45 5.73
CA ILE A 134 -22.80 -48.20 6.45
C ILE A 134 -21.32 -48.01 6.78
N TYR A 135 -20.64 -49.06 7.24
CA TYR A 135 -19.22 -49.02 7.57
C TYR A 135 -18.35 -48.65 6.36
N ASP A 136 -18.57 -49.30 5.21
CA ASP A 136 -17.87 -48.98 3.97
C ASP A 136 -18.06 -47.52 3.56
N ALA A 137 -19.29 -47.00 3.64
CA ALA A 137 -19.56 -45.61 3.31
C ALA A 137 -18.92 -44.62 4.30
N THR A 138 -18.85 -44.96 5.60
CA THR A 138 -18.12 -44.13 6.56
C THR A 138 -16.63 -44.05 6.27
N ARG A 139 -16.02 -45.15 5.81
CA ARG A 139 -14.62 -45.17 5.38
C ARG A 139 -14.40 -44.23 4.19
N ASP A 140 -15.29 -44.27 3.19
CA ASP A 140 -15.25 -43.37 2.02
C ASP A 140 -15.32 -41.89 2.42
N MET A 141 -16.13 -41.57 3.44
CA MET A 141 -16.27 -40.19 3.96
C MET A 141 -15.21 -39.84 5.03
N SER A 142 -14.38 -40.80 5.41
CA SER A 142 -13.42 -40.75 6.52
C SER A 142 -14.07 -40.36 7.87
N ILE A 143 -15.29 -40.81 8.13
CA ILE A 143 -16.07 -40.58 9.35
C ILE A 143 -15.94 -41.79 10.25
N ASN A 144 -15.93 -41.60 11.56
CA ASN A 144 -15.88 -42.71 12.50
C ASN A 144 -17.30 -43.23 12.78
N MET A 145 -17.52 -44.52 12.58
CA MET A 145 -18.76 -45.16 13.01
C MET A 145 -18.80 -45.25 14.55
N PRO A 146 -19.93 -44.95 15.21
CA PRO A 146 -20.05 -45.13 16.66
C PRO A 146 -20.04 -46.62 17.02
N ASN A 147 -18.87 -47.18 17.35
CA ASN A 147 -18.68 -48.61 17.58
C ASN A 147 -19.64 -49.20 18.64
N ASP A 148 -19.93 -48.47 19.72
CA ASP A 148 -20.88 -48.92 20.76
C ASP A 148 -22.30 -49.10 20.18
N THR A 149 -22.76 -48.17 19.35
CA THR A 149 -24.09 -48.25 18.71
C THR A 149 -24.16 -49.40 17.73
N ALA A 150 -23.10 -49.63 16.94
CA ALA A 150 -23.01 -50.77 16.03
C ALA A 150 -23.06 -52.11 16.78
N LEU A 151 -22.31 -52.25 17.88
CA LEU A 151 -22.30 -53.45 18.71
C LEU A 151 -23.67 -53.72 19.36
N LYS A 152 -24.38 -52.67 19.78
CA LYS A 152 -25.75 -52.79 20.32
C LYS A 152 -26.74 -53.29 19.28
N ILE A 153 -26.65 -52.81 18.03
CA ILE A 153 -27.46 -53.29 16.91
C ILE A 153 -27.18 -54.78 16.64
N ILE A 154 -25.91 -55.20 16.61
CA ILE A 154 -25.54 -56.62 16.39
C ILE A 154 -26.12 -57.52 17.50
N LYS A 155 -26.11 -57.05 18.77
CA LYS A 155 -26.73 -57.81 19.87
C LYS A 155 -28.23 -57.96 19.67
N LEU A 156 -28.92 -56.90 19.24
CA LEU A 156 -30.35 -56.95 18.94
C LEU A 156 -30.68 -57.83 17.74
N GLU A 157 -29.82 -57.91 16.72
CA GLU A 157 -29.98 -58.84 15.59
C GLU A 157 -30.07 -60.29 16.06
N ASN A 158 -29.21 -60.69 17.01
CA ASN A 158 -29.21 -62.05 17.53
C ASN A 158 -30.52 -62.34 18.29
N SER A 159 -31.01 -61.39 19.08
CA SER A 159 -32.32 -61.49 19.75
C SER A 159 -33.47 -61.56 18.74
N PHE A 160 -33.41 -60.76 17.68
CA PHE A 160 -34.42 -60.74 16.62
C PHE A 160 -34.48 -62.07 15.87
N ARG A 161 -33.32 -62.64 15.51
CA ARG A 161 -33.21 -63.95 14.87
C ARG A 161 -33.71 -65.08 15.77
N PHE A 162 -33.49 -64.97 17.08
CA PHE A 162 -34.06 -65.92 18.04
C PHE A 162 -35.59 -65.90 18.00
N LEU A 163 -36.22 -64.72 18.00
CA LEU A 163 -37.68 -64.56 17.93
C LEU A 163 -38.27 -65.06 16.61
N GLN A 164 -37.54 -64.88 15.50
CA GLN A 164 -37.95 -65.43 14.19
C GLN A 164 -38.14 -66.96 14.22
N ASN A 165 -37.41 -67.69 15.06
CA ASN A 165 -37.59 -69.14 15.18
C ASN A 165 -38.92 -69.55 15.87
N PHE A 166 -39.57 -68.63 16.58
CA PHE A 166 -40.84 -68.88 17.29
C PHE A 166 -42.07 -68.39 16.52
N SER A 167 -41.88 -67.55 15.50
CA SER A 167 -42.96 -67.04 14.67
C SER A 167 -43.03 -67.83 13.36
N GLU A 168 -44.19 -68.42 13.06
CA GLU A 168 -44.42 -69.04 11.74
C GLU A 168 -44.45 -67.98 10.60
N LYS A 169 -44.56 -66.69 10.96
CA LYS A 169 -44.37 -65.57 10.02
C LYS A 169 -42.87 -65.40 9.77
N ASN A 170 -42.34 -66.24 8.88
CA ASN A 170 -40.93 -66.20 8.44
C ASN A 170 -40.51 -64.88 7.77
N ASP A 171 -41.45 -63.98 7.47
CA ASP A 171 -41.19 -62.72 6.79
C ASP A 171 -41.31 -61.52 7.76
N PHE A 172 -40.45 -61.47 8.77
CA PHE A 172 -40.04 -60.18 9.31
C PHE A 172 -39.17 -59.48 8.26
N ALA A 173 -39.82 -58.98 7.20
CA ALA A 173 -39.17 -58.20 6.18
C ALA A 173 -38.44 -57.03 6.86
N LEU A 174 -37.17 -56.85 6.53
CA LEU A 174 -36.38 -55.74 7.04
C LEU A 174 -37.14 -54.45 6.77
N SER A 175 -37.40 -53.71 7.85
CA SER A 175 -38.23 -52.52 7.78
C SER A 175 -37.58 -51.50 6.86
N SER A 176 -38.27 -51.14 5.78
CA SER A 176 -37.85 -50.05 4.91
C SER A 176 -37.67 -48.73 5.68
N GLU A 177 -38.26 -48.64 6.87
CA GLU A 177 -38.12 -47.51 7.79
C GLU A 177 -36.69 -47.32 8.30
N TRP A 178 -35.87 -48.38 8.36
CA TRP A 178 -34.47 -48.29 8.81
C TRP A 178 -33.59 -47.45 7.89
N ILE A 179 -34.07 -47.20 6.67
CA ILE A 179 -33.38 -46.39 5.65
C ILE A 179 -33.75 -44.90 5.78
N HIS A 180 -34.90 -44.57 6.39
CA HIS A 180 -35.35 -43.19 6.56
C HIS A 180 -34.33 -42.27 7.25
N PRO A 181 -33.61 -42.68 8.30
CA PRO A 181 -32.57 -41.84 8.92
C PRO A 181 -31.50 -41.38 7.92
N PHE A 182 -31.14 -42.24 6.97
CA PHE A 182 -30.13 -41.93 5.95
C PHE A 182 -30.72 -41.13 4.77
N GLN A 183 -31.99 -41.34 4.41
CA GLN A 183 -32.69 -40.46 3.46
C GLN A 183 -32.78 -39.03 3.98
N ASN A 184 -33.08 -38.87 5.27
CA ASN A 184 -33.08 -37.57 5.93
C ASN A 184 -31.68 -36.92 5.90
N LEU A 185 -30.62 -37.73 6.06
CA LEU A 185 -29.24 -37.26 5.92
C LEU A 185 -28.90 -36.83 4.49
N VAL A 186 -29.37 -37.54 3.45
CA VAL A 186 -29.23 -37.10 2.05
C VAL A 186 -29.93 -35.75 1.84
N GLY A 187 -31.16 -35.60 2.35
CA GLY A 187 -31.88 -34.32 2.31
C GLY A 187 -31.09 -33.19 2.96
N TYR A 188 -30.57 -33.44 4.16
CA TYR A 188 -29.70 -32.50 4.87
C TYR A 188 -28.47 -32.08 4.05
N LEU A 189 -27.76 -33.05 3.46
CA LEU A 189 -26.54 -32.79 2.69
C LEU A 189 -26.82 -32.00 1.41
N ASN A 190 -27.92 -32.30 0.73
CA ASN A 190 -28.35 -31.54 -0.46
C ASN A 190 -28.75 -30.11 -0.12
N GLU A 191 -29.47 -29.90 0.98
CA GLU A 191 -29.77 -28.56 1.46
C GLU A 191 -28.49 -27.80 1.86
N ALA A 192 -27.58 -28.44 2.59
CA ALA A 192 -26.31 -27.86 2.97
C ALA A 192 -25.49 -27.49 1.73
N LYS A 193 -25.42 -28.37 0.71
CA LYS A 193 -24.73 -28.09 -0.55
C LYS A 193 -25.31 -26.86 -1.23
N THR A 194 -26.63 -26.77 -1.33
CA THR A 194 -27.33 -25.63 -1.92
C THR A 194 -27.00 -24.34 -1.16
N TRP A 195 -27.07 -24.39 0.17
CA TRP A 195 -26.75 -23.26 1.04
C TRP A 195 -25.31 -22.76 0.88
N TYR A 196 -24.32 -23.66 0.90
CA TYR A 196 -22.91 -23.27 0.77
C TYR A 196 -22.55 -22.81 -0.65
N SER A 197 -23.19 -23.36 -1.69
CA SER A 197 -23.04 -22.87 -3.07
C SER A 197 -23.57 -21.44 -3.21
N PHE A 198 -24.67 -21.13 -2.53
CA PHE A 198 -25.21 -19.78 -2.45
C PHE A 198 -24.29 -18.82 -1.70
N LEU A 199 -23.75 -19.22 -0.55
CA LEU A 199 -22.80 -18.37 0.19
C LEU A 199 -21.53 -18.08 -0.63
N ASP A 200 -21.00 -19.10 -1.32
CA ASP A 200 -19.85 -18.91 -2.22
C ASP A 200 -20.18 -17.93 -3.36
N SER A 201 -21.39 -18.06 -3.94
CA SER A 201 -21.88 -17.14 -4.97
C SER A 201 -22.06 -15.70 -4.47
N ILE A 202 -22.50 -15.51 -3.21
CA ILE A 202 -22.54 -14.20 -2.56
C ILE A 202 -21.12 -13.64 -2.41
N ILE A 203 -20.18 -14.43 -1.86
CA ILE A 203 -18.78 -13.99 -1.71
C ILE A 203 -18.25 -13.56 -3.07
N HIS A 204 -18.31 -14.44 -4.06
CA HIS A 204 -17.82 -14.15 -5.40
C HIS A 204 -18.44 -12.88 -5.99
N THR A 205 -19.75 -12.67 -5.83
CA THR A 205 -20.45 -11.51 -6.38
C THR A 205 -20.10 -10.22 -5.64
N PHE A 206 -20.14 -10.23 -4.30
CA PHE A 206 -19.90 -9.04 -3.50
C PHE A 206 -18.43 -8.66 -3.44
N SER A 207 -17.50 -9.60 -3.63
CA SER A 207 -16.07 -9.33 -3.75
C SER A 207 -15.69 -8.68 -5.09
N LYS A 208 -16.59 -8.56 -6.07
CA LYS A 208 -16.28 -7.89 -7.35
C LYS A 208 -16.09 -6.39 -7.15
N TYR A 209 -15.16 -5.80 -7.91
CA TYR A 209 -14.88 -4.37 -7.89
C TYR A 209 -16.15 -3.50 -8.04
N LYS A 210 -17.06 -3.87 -8.95
CA LYS A 210 -18.33 -3.15 -9.17
C LYS A 210 -19.16 -2.97 -7.89
N ILE A 211 -19.17 -3.98 -7.02
CA ILE A 211 -19.88 -3.92 -5.73
C ILE A 211 -19.03 -3.18 -4.71
N GLN A 212 -17.74 -3.53 -4.58
CA GLN A 212 -16.82 -2.91 -3.64
C GLN A 212 -16.67 -1.38 -3.82
N LYS A 213 -16.77 -0.89 -5.07
CA LYS A 213 -16.71 0.53 -5.41
C LYS A 213 -17.82 1.35 -4.75
N VAL A 214 -19.00 0.74 -4.57
CA VAL A 214 -20.20 1.40 -4.03
C VAL A 214 -20.81 0.58 -2.89
N LYS A 215 -19.95 -0.06 -2.09
CA LYS A 215 -20.35 -1.03 -1.05
C LYS A 215 -21.34 -0.43 -0.05
N GLU A 216 -21.27 0.88 0.20
CA GLU A 216 -22.17 1.62 1.07
C GLU A 216 -23.63 1.62 0.59
N LYS A 217 -23.88 1.40 -0.70
CA LYS A 217 -25.23 1.23 -1.25
C LYS A 217 -25.85 -0.13 -0.90
N TYR A 218 -25.03 -1.12 -0.55
CA TYR A 218 -25.46 -2.48 -0.27
C TYR A 218 -25.35 -2.85 1.22
N ASN A 219 -24.46 -2.19 1.97
CA ASN A 219 -24.35 -2.32 3.41
C ASN A 219 -25.39 -1.45 4.15
N VAL A 220 -26.69 -1.69 3.94
CA VAL A 220 -27.77 -0.87 4.51
C VAL A 220 -28.46 -1.56 5.68
N THR A 221 -28.80 -0.81 6.75
CA THR A 221 -29.58 -1.37 7.88
C THR A 221 -31.00 -1.73 7.48
N ASP A 222 -31.59 -0.96 6.57
CA ASP A 222 -32.93 -1.15 6.02
C ASP A 222 -32.83 -1.52 4.53
N LEU A 223 -33.33 -2.71 4.19
CA LEU A 223 -33.27 -3.28 2.84
C LEU A 223 -34.08 -2.47 1.82
N GLU A 224 -35.02 -1.61 2.25
CA GLU A 224 -35.70 -0.69 1.33
C GLU A 224 -34.75 0.40 0.78
N ASN A 225 -33.60 0.57 1.42
CA ASN A 225 -32.55 1.47 0.96
C ASN A 225 -31.47 0.75 0.14
N TRP A 226 -31.68 -0.52 -0.22
CA TRP A 226 -30.76 -1.27 -1.08
C TRP A 226 -30.54 -0.52 -2.40
N GLY A 227 -29.27 -0.30 -2.76
CA GLY A 227 -28.87 0.45 -3.95
C GLY A 227 -28.87 1.97 -3.78
N LYS A 228 -29.32 2.51 -2.64
CA LYS A 228 -29.36 3.96 -2.37
C LYS A 228 -28.09 4.42 -1.64
N SER A 229 -27.53 5.56 -2.04
CA SER A 229 -26.38 6.19 -1.37
C SER A 229 -26.78 6.87 -0.05
N LYS A 230 -25.85 7.01 0.89
CA LYS A 230 -26.02 7.72 2.18
C LYS A 230 -27.02 7.09 3.17
N ALA A 231 -27.44 5.85 2.93
CA ALA A 231 -28.26 5.11 3.89
C ALA A 231 -27.45 4.74 5.14
N ARG A 232 -28.15 4.53 6.26
CA ARG A 232 -27.52 4.07 7.51
C ARG A 232 -26.87 2.71 7.27
N GLN A 233 -25.60 2.61 7.65
CA GLN A 233 -24.77 1.44 7.38
C GLN A 233 -24.98 0.33 8.42
N GLY A 234 -24.92 -0.93 8.00
CA GLY A 234 -24.94 -2.08 8.92
C GLY A 234 -25.98 -3.15 8.56
N ILE A 235 -25.78 -3.84 7.44
CA ILE A 235 -26.69 -4.90 6.99
C ILE A 235 -26.91 -5.98 8.04
N PHE A 236 -28.15 -6.31 8.32
CA PHE A 236 -28.50 -7.35 9.30
C PHE A 236 -29.68 -8.17 8.79
N ILE A 237 -29.41 -9.45 8.55
CA ILE A 237 -30.39 -10.39 8.01
C ILE A 237 -30.93 -11.23 9.15
N THR A 238 -32.25 -11.28 9.25
CA THR A 238 -33.05 -12.06 10.20
C THR A 238 -33.94 -13.03 9.44
N LYS A 239 -34.57 -13.96 10.15
CA LYS A 239 -35.58 -14.84 9.55
C LYS A 239 -36.74 -14.06 8.91
N THR A 240 -37.10 -12.90 9.46
CA THR A 240 -38.24 -12.11 9.01
C THR A 240 -37.95 -11.28 7.75
N ASN A 241 -36.70 -10.91 7.49
CA ASN A 241 -36.32 -10.11 6.31
C ASN A 241 -35.50 -10.88 5.28
N PHE A 242 -35.22 -12.17 5.51
CA PHE A 242 -34.42 -13.00 4.60
C PHE A 242 -34.99 -13.04 3.19
N GLN A 243 -36.29 -13.26 3.05
CA GLN A 243 -36.93 -13.32 1.73
C GLN A 243 -36.81 -11.98 0.97
N HIS A 244 -37.00 -10.87 1.67
CA HIS A 244 -36.81 -9.54 1.10
C HIS A 244 -35.34 -9.32 0.68
N PHE A 245 -34.37 -9.81 1.45
CA PHE A 245 -32.96 -9.80 1.04
C PHE A 245 -32.71 -10.62 -0.23
N ILE A 246 -33.27 -11.84 -0.32
CA ILE A 246 -33.19 -12.68 -1.52
C ILE A 246 -33.76 -11.97 -2.76
N GLU A 247 -34.87 -11.26 -2.61
CA GLU A 247 -35.47 -10.46 -3.68
C GLU A 247 -34.53 -9.33 -4.14
N LYS A 248 -33.95 -8.56 -3.20
CA LYS A 248 -33.03 -7.46 -3.55
C LYS A 248 -31.75 -7.93 -4.24
N ILE A 249 -31.20 -9.09 -3.85
CA ILE A 249 -29.98 -9.62 -4.47
C ILE A 249 -30.25 -10.37 -5.78
N SER A 250 -31.50 -10.65 -6.13
CA SER A 250 -31.85 -11.31 -7.40
C SER A 250 -31.44 -10.49 -8.62
N GLU A 251 -31.42 -9.17 -8.49
CA GLU A 251 -30.93 -8.22 -9.51
C GLU A 251 -29.44 -8.38 -9.83
N LEU A 252 -28.69 -9.11 -8.99
CA LEU A 252 -27.24 -9.28 -9.12
C LEU A 252 -26.84 -10.60 -9.80
N ASN A 253 -27.81 -11.37 -10.32
CA ASN A 253 -27.59 -12.64 -11.04
C ASN A 253 -26.78 -13.67 -10.22
N ILE A 254 -27.12 -13.84 -8.94
CA ILE A 254 -26.48 -14.83 -8.07
C ILE A 254 -26.95 -16.24 -8.45
N ALA A 255 -26.00 -17.16 -8.64
CA ALA A 255 -26.31 -18.55 -8.99
C ALA A 255 -27.12 -19.25 -7.88
N ASP A 256 -27.98 -20.19 -8.28
CA ASP A 256 -28.81 -21.02 -7.39
C ASP A 256 -29.78 -20.27 -6.47
N LEU A 257 -30.01 -18.97 -6.68
CA LEU A 257 -30.87 -18.15 -5.83
C LEU A 257 -32.31 -18.69 -5.72
N ASP A 258 -32.86 -19.24 -6.80
CA ASP A 258 -34.20 -19.82 -6.81
C ASP A 258 -34.33 -21.05 -5.89
N LYS A 259 -33.24 -21.81 -5.72
CA LYS A 259 -33.22 -22.97 -4.81
C LYS A 259 -33.19 -22.53 -3.34
N ILE A 260 -32.75 -21.31 -3.05
CA ILE A 260 -32.63 -20.75 -1.70
C ILE A 260 -33.95 -20.14 -1.20
N LYS A 261 -34.83 -19.67 -2.10
CA LYS A 261 -36.12 -19.04 -1.74
C LYS A 261 -36.97 -19.92 -0.81
N ASN A 262 -36.88 -21.23 -0.96
CA ASN A 262 -37.66 -22.18 -0.17
C ASN A 262 -36.92 -22.73 1.07
N LEU A 263 -35.65 -22.33 1.30
CA LEU A 263 -34.88 -22.83 2.43
C LEU A 263 -35.23 -22.07 3.71
N ASN A 264 -35.43 -22.82 4.79
CA ASN A 264 -35.60 -22.24 6.12
C ASN A 264 -34.26 -21.68 6.64
N LEU A 265 -34.26 -20.41 7.03
CA LEU A 265 -33.09 -19.77 7.64
C LEU A 265 -32.99 -20.18 9.12
N THR A 266 -32.16 -21.20 9.38
CA THR A 266 -31.81 -21.63 10.74
C THR A 266 -30.89 -20.59 11.41
N GLY A 267 -30.73 -20.66 12.75
CA GLY A 267 -29.82 -19.76 13.47
C GLY A 267 -28.38 -19.87 12.96
N ILE A 268 -27.91 -21.10 12.71
CA ILE A 268 -26.58 -21.37 12.14
C ILE A 268 -26.45 -20.71 10.76
N ARG A 269 -27.39 -20.94 9.84
CA ARG A 269 -27.37 -20.32 8.50
C ARG A 269 -27.37 -18.79 8.59
N GLN A 270 -28.12 -18.21 9.51
CA GLN A 270 -28.14 -16.76 9.74
C GLN A 270 -26.76 -16.24 10.18
N GLU A 271 -26.09 -16.92 11.12
CA GLU A 271 -24.74 -16.57 11.57
C GLU A 271 -23.71 -16.65 10.44
N GLU A 272 -23.79 -17.72 9.64
CA GLU A 272 -22.91 -17.92 8.48
C GLU A 272 -23.10 -16.83 7.42
N LEU A 273 -24.34 -16.50 7.08
CA LEU A 273 -24.63 -15.39 6.17
C LEU A 273 -24.14 -14.06 6.75
N LYS A 274 -24.34 -13.82 8.05
CA LYS A 274 -23.82 -12.62 8.72
C LYS A 274 -22.30 -12.52 8.61
N GLU A 275 -21.56 -13.61 8.78
CA GLU A 275 -20.11 -13.62 8.59
C GLU A 275 -19.71 -13.27 7.15
N VAL A 276 -20.36 -13.87 6.15
CA VAL A 276 -20.13 -13.56 4.73
C VAL A 276 -20.40 -12.09 4.40
N LEU A 277 -21.50 -11.55 4.89
CA LEU A 277 -21.87 -10.14 4.69
C LEU A 277 -20.94 -9.19 5.45
N ASN A 278 -20.49 -9.57 6.64
CA ASN A 278 -19.51 -8.80 7.39
C ASN A 278 -18.18 -8.71 6.61
N LEU A 279 -17.71 -9.85 6.10
CA LEU A 279 -16.50 -9.97 5.30
C LEU A 279 -16.57 -9.11 4.02
N THR A 280 -17.70 -9.18 3.31
CA THR A 280 -17.80 -8.59 1.97
C THR A 280 -18.34 -7.16 1.94
N LEU A 281 -19.28 -6.80 2.81
CA LEU A 281 -19.98 -5.51 2.75
C LEU A 281 -19.73 -4.59 3.94
N LYS A 282 -19.50 -5.12 5.15
CA LYS A 282 -19.34 -4.25 6.34
C LYS A 282 -17.93 -3.75 6.58
N GLY A 283 -16.92 -4.53 6.21
CA GLY A 283 -15.52 -4.16 6.42
C GLY A 283 -15.21 -2.78 5.85
N GLN A 284 -14.92 -1.82 6.72
CA GLN A 284 -14.30 -0.55 6.32
C GLN A 284 -12.80 -0.67 6.58
N PRO A 285 -11.95 -0.16 5.67
CA PRO A 285 -10.54 -0.01 5.96
C PRO A 285 -10.36 0.79 7.24
N LYS A 286 -9.41 0.38 8.08
CA LYS A 286 -8.99 1.10 9.27
C LYS A 286 -7.64 1.73 8.97
N ILE A 287 -7.48 3.00 9.33
CA ILE A 287 -6.18 3.66 9.31
C ILE A 287 -5.66 3.80 10.73
N ASP A 288 -4.40 3.42 10.93
CA ASP A 288 -3.64 3.69 12.15
C ASP A 288 -2.41 4.51 11.78
N PHE A 289 -2.27 5.68 12.39
CA PHE A 289 -1.19 6.63 12.11
C PHE A 289 -0.19 6.63 13.26
N GLN A 290 1.02 6.15 12.97
CA GLN A 290 2.12 6.03 13.89
C GLN A 290 3.36 6.67 13.25
N PRO A 291 3.55 8.00 13.33
CA PRO A 291 4.66 8.70 12.68
C PRO A 291 6.01 7.99 12.90
N PRO A 292 6.81 7.78 11.85
CA PRO A 292 6.66 8.32 10.49
C PRO A 292 5.83 7.42 9.53
N SER A 293 4.98 6.53 10.07
CA SER A 293 4.28 5.48 9.33
C SER A 293 2.75 5.61 9.41
N ALA A 294 2.05 5.11 8.38
CA ALA A 294 0.60 4.93 8.39
C ALA A 294 0.25 3.51 7.92
N PHE A 295 -0.70 2.86 8.61
CA PHE A 295 -1.17 1.51 8.31
C PHE A 295 -2.65 1.55 7.91
N LEU A 296 -2.93 1.27 6.64
CA LEU A 296 -4.28 1.10 6.11
C LEU A 296 -4.59 -0.40 6.00
N THR A 297 -5.43 -0.90 6.90
CA THR A 297 -5.74 -2.34 7.00
C THR A 297 -7.20 -2.63 6.67
N GLY A 298 -7.51 -3.79 6.09
CA GLY A 298 -8.89 -4.15 5.76
C GLY A 298 -9.02 -5.48 5.02
N ASP A 299 -10.25 -5.89 4.67
CA ASP A 299 -10.46 -7.10 3.86
C ASP A 299 -10.35 -6.78 2.37
N TYR A 300 -11.03 -5.70 1.96
CA TYR A 300 -11.05 -5.17 0.61
C TYR A 300 -10.65 -3.70 0.66
N ILE A 301 -9.54 -3.35 0.03
CA ILE A 301 -9.04 -1.97 -0.02
C ILE A 301 -9.07 -1.48 -1.45
N ARG A 302 -9.53 -0.23 -1.65
CA ARG A 302 -9.46 0.48 -2.93
C ARG A 302 -8.44 1.59 -2.80
N ILE A 303 -7.56 1.77 -3.78
CA ILE A 303 -6.59 2.88 -3.76
C ILE A 303 -7.31 4.24 -3.79
N SER A 304 -8.44 4.33 -4.48
CA SER A 304 -9.29 5.54 -4.44
C SER A 304 -9.78 5.91 -3.04
N TYR A 305 -9.82 4.98 -2.08
CA TYR A 305 -10.16 5.29 -0.68
C TYR A 305 -9.15 6.23 -0.04
N ILE A 306 -7.86 6.06 -0.37
CA ILE A 306 -6.76 6.85 0.18
C ILE A 306 -6.88 8.33 -0.20
N LYS A 307 -7.37 8.62 -1.43
CA LYS A 307 -7.55 9.98 -1.93
C LYS A 307 -8.87 10.62 -1.53
N ASN A 308 -9.94 9.84 -1.56
CA ASN A 308 -11.29 10.37 -1.36
C ASN A 308 -11.66 10.53 0.12
N ASP A 309 -10.91 9.89 1.03
CA ASP A 309 -11.05 10.09 2.46
C ASP A 309 -10.28 11.37 2.90
N PRO A 310 -10.96 12.42 3.39
CA PRO A 310 -10.31 13.67 3.77
C PRO A 310 -9.28 13.50 4.89
N GLU A 311 -9.49 12.58 5.83
CA GLU A 311 -8.55 12.34 6.94
C GLU A 311 -7.26 11.72 6.41
N ILE A 312 -7.39 10.72 5.53
CA ILE A 312 -6.22 10.09 4.89
C ILE A 312 -5.50 11.08 3.97
N SER A 313 -6.23 11.88 3.19
CA SER A 313 -5.62 12.87 2.32
C SER A 313 -4.83 13.92 3.12
N LEU A 314 -5.30 14.33 4.30
CA LEU A 314 -4.55 15.24 5.19
C LEU A 314 -3.31 14.55 5.77
N LEU A 315 -3.42 13.26 6.15
CA LEU A 315 -2.28 12.49 6.65
C LEU A 315 -1.18 12.30 5.59
N LEU A 316 -1.55 12.11 4.31
CA LEU A 316 -0.59 12.00 3.21
C LEU A 316 0.16 13.31 2.91
N GLN A 317 -0.39 14.45 3.33
CA GLN A 317 0.24 15.76 3.20
C GLN A 317 1.11 16.10 4.42
N ALA A 318 1.10 15.27 5.46
CA ALA A 318 1.87 15.52 6.66
C ALA A 318 3.37 15.33 6.38
N GLU A 319 4.18 16.36 6.64
CA GLU A 319 5.63 16.37 6.38
C GLU A 319 6.40 15.23 7.11
N ASN A 320 5.80 14.68 8.17
CA ASN A 320 6.40 13.61 8.97
C ASN A 320 6.07 12.20 8.47
N LEU A 321 5.14 12.02 7.52
CA LEU A 321 4.84 10.71 6.94
C LEU A 321 5.95 10.34 5.96
N LYS A 322 6.60 9.20 6.21
CA LYS A 322 7.63 8.60 5.34
C LYS A 322 7.19 7.27 4.74
N PHE A 323 6.28 6.56 5.39
CA PHE A 323 5.88 5.21 4.99
C PHE A 323 4.36 5.00 5.05
N LEU A 324 3.80 4.45 3.98
CA LEU A 324 2.40 4.01 3.90
C LEU A 324 2.33 2.50 3.68
N TYR A 325 1.76 1.78 4.65
CA TYR A 325 1.54 0.34 4.61
C TYR A 325 0.06 0.06 4.32
N VAL A 326 -0.24 -0.65 3.23
CA VAL A 326 -1.60 -1.03 2.84
C VAL A 326 -1.72 -2.54 2.86
N PHE A 327 -2.47 -3.05 3.83
CA PHE A 327 -2.61 -4.47 4.11
C PHE A 327 -4.05 -4.91 3.91
N ALA A 328 -4.30 -5.73 2.89
CA ALA A 328 -5.60 -6.36 2.70
C ALA A 328 -5.54 -7.86 3.02
N SER A 329 -6.55 -8.35 3.73
CA SER A 329 -6.71 -9.79 4.00
C SER A 329 -7.29 -10.55 2.79
N HIS A 330 -7.86 -9.86 1.80
CA HIS A 330 -8.41 -10.49 0.59
C HIS A 330 -7.95 -9.83 -0.71
N THR A 331 -8.33 -8.57 -0.96
CA THR A 331 -8.03 -7.92 -2.25
C THR A 331 -7.70 -6.44 -2.13
N ILE A 332 -6.65 -6.01 -2.83
CA ILE A 332 -6.39 -4.60 -3.13
C ILE A 332 -6.86 -4.33 -4.56
N PHE A 333 -7.76 -3.36 -4.72
CA PHE A 333 -8.17 -2.82 -6.01
C PHE A 333 -7.35 -1.56 -6.30
N ILE A 334 -6.51 -1.60 -7.32
CA ILE A 334 -5.78 -0.44 -7.81
C ILE A 334 -6.66 0.23 -8.84
N ASP A 335 -7.57 1.08 -8.34
CA ASP A 335 -8.61 1.72 -9.13
C ASP A 335 -8.39 3.20 -9.39
N GLU A 336 -7.29 3.74 -8.88
CA GLU A 336 -6.83 5.10 -9.12
C GLU A 336 -5.30 5.17 -9.01
N ASP A 337 -4.70 6.13 -9.70
CA ASP A 337 -3.25 6.37 -9.61
C ASP A 337 -2.86 6.82 -8.21
N LEU A 338 -1.75 6.29 -7.68
CA LEU A 338 -1.22 6.67 -6.38
C LEU A 338 0.02 7.53 -6.58
N ILE A 339 -0.07 8.83 -6.29
CA ILE A 339 1.02 9.79 -6.50
C ILE A 339 1.53 10.23 -5.12
N LEU A 340 2.68 9.71 -4.71
CA LEU A 340 3.28 9.93 -3.39
C LEU A 340 4.80 10.15 -3.54
N PRO A 341 5.22 11.36 -3.97
CA PRO A 341 6.62 11.65 -4.31
C PRO A 341 7.59 11.34 -3.17
N GLY A 342 8.62 10.54 -3.41
CA GLY A 342 9.65 10.21 -2.42
C GLY A 342 9.20 9.37 -1.22
N LEU A 343 7.92 8.94 -1.16
CA LEU A 343 7.37 8.18 -0.05
C LEU A 343 7.68 6.68 -0.17
N GLY A 344 7.88 6.01 0.96
CA GLY A 344 7.86 4.55 1.04
C GLY A 344 6.41 4.03 1.02
N VAL A 345 6.11 3.06 0.15
CA VAL A 345 4.80 2.42 0.05
C VAL A 345 4.96 0.91 0.08
N ALA A 346 4.24 0.25 0.97
CA ALA A 346 4.14 -1.20 1.01
C ALA A 346 2.70 -1.65 0.74
N LEU A 347 2.49 -2.49 -0.27
CA LEU A 347 1.18 -3.10 -0.56
C LEU A 347 1.27 -4.62 -0.34
N ILE A 348 0.42 -5.19 0.51
CA ILE A 348 0.39 -6.64 0.72
C ILE A 348 -1.06 -7.14 0.73
N ALA A 349 -1.35 -8.07 -0.17
CA ALA A 349 -2.65 -8.75 -0.23
C ALA A 349 -2.56 -10.05 -1.03
N PRO A 350 -3.41 -11.07 -0.75
CA PRO A 350 -3.47 -12.27 -1.56
C PRO A 350 -3.77 -11.99 -3.03
N LYS A 351 -4.72 -11.08 -3.30
CA LYS A 351 -5.13 -10.73 -4.66
C LYS A 351 -4.98 -9.23 -4.93
N TRP A 352 -4.44 -8.88 -6.08
CA TRP A 352 -4.40 -7.52 -6.61
C TRP A 352 -5.24 -7.48 -7.87
N GLU A 353 -6.10 -6.48 -8.01
CA GLU A 353 -6.94 -6.30 -9.20
C GLU A 353 -6.77 -4.87 -9.72
N ILE A 354 -6.19 -4.76 -10.92
CA ILE A 354 -5.86 -3.49 -11.56
C ILE A 354 -7.05 -3.09 -12.45
N ILE A 355 -7.62 -1.90 -12.20
CA ILE A 355 -8.81 -1.41 -12.90
C ILE A 355 -8.42 -0.35 -13.93
N GLY A 356 -8.25 -0.77 -15.18
CA GLY A 356 -7.74 0.09 -16.27
C GLY A 356 -6.23 0.32 -16.15
N ASP A 357 -5.69 1.26 -16.93
CA ASP A 357 -4.27 1.63 -16.84
C ASP A 357 -4.01 2.48 -15.60
N ARG A 358 -3.02 2.09 -14.79
CA ARG A 358 -2.75 2.68 -13.48
C ARG A 358 -1.27 2.92 -13.25
N LYS A 359 -0.98 3.97 -12.49
CA LYS A 359 0.37 4.33 -12.08
C LYS A 359 0.47 4.47 -10.56
N ILE A 360 1.46 3.80 -9.97
CA ILE A 360 1.99 4.12 -8.64
C ILE A 360 3.26 4.94 -8.88
N ASN A 361 3.16 6.24 -8.65
CA ASN A 361 4.23 7.21 -8.88
C ASN A 361 4.83 7.64 -7.54
N LEU A 362 6.04 7.16 -7.27
CA LEU A 362 6.87 7.52 -6.12
C LEU A 362 8.07 8.38 -6.53
N ASP A 363 8.04 8.99 -7.71
CA ASP A 363 9.15 9.76 -8.24
C ASP A 363 9.48 10.94 -7.30
N GLY A 364 10.77 11.25 -7.15
CA GLY A 364 11.23 12.40 -6.39
C GLY A 364 10.84 13.71 -7.08
N THR A 365 10.64 14.76 -6.30
CA THR A 365 10.37 16.10 -6.85
C THR A 365 11.65 16.73 -7.41
N ASP A 366 11.51 17.50 -8.48
CA ASP A 366 12.62 18.27 -9.05
C ASP A 366 13.15 19.32 -8.06
N GLY A 367 14.42 19.68 -8.21
CA GLY A 367 15.06 20.74 -7.44
C GLY A 367 14.47 22.11 -7.80
N GLU A 368 14.18 22.93 -6.79
CA GLU A 368 13.55 24.23 -7.01
C GLU A 368 14.43 25.16 -7.84
N THR A 369 13.77 25.94 -8.71
CA THR A 369 14.41 27.01 -9.47
C THR A 369 14.66 28.22 -8.57
N HIS A 370 15.80 28.89 -8.75
CA HIS A 370 16.04 30.17 -8.08
C HIS A 370 14.97 31.21 -8.42
N SER A 371 14.59 32.05 -7.45
CA SER A 371 13.62 33.13 -7.63
C SER A 371 14.07 34.18 -8.65
N SER A 372 15.39 34.32 -8.85
CA SER A 372 15.99 35.14 -9.89
C SER A 372 16.93 34.29 -10.73
N VAL A 373 16.84 34.43 -12.05
CA VAL A 373 17.66 33.67 -13.02
C VAL A 373 19.12 34.13 -13.01
N LYS A 374 19.39 35.37 -12.60
CA LYS A 374 20.72 36.00 -12.61
C LYS A 374 21.03 36.63 -11.25
N ALA A 375 22.26 36.51 -10.81
CA ALA A 375 22.80 37.22 -9.65
C ALA A 375 22.98 38.72 -9.95
N SER A 376 23.22 39.50 -8.90
CA SER A 376 23.31 40.96 -9.01
C SER A 376 24.55 41.38 -9.80
N ASP A 377 24.38 42.34 -10.70
CA ASP A 377 25.51 42.98 -11.38
C ASP A 377 26.35 43.82 -10.40
N GLY A 378 27.60 44.12 -10.75
CA GLY A 378 28.46 45.00 -9.96
C GLY A 378 27.85 46.40 -9.77
N THR A 379 28.01 47.00 -8.59
CA THR A 379 27.27 48.24 -8.20
C THR A 379 28.14 49.49 -8.04
N ALA A 380 29.47 49.35 -7.91
CA ALA A 380 30.40 50.49 -7.80
C ALA A 380 31.70 50.25 -8.59
N GLY A 381 32.45 51.30 -8.95
CA GLY A 381 33.55 51.27 -9.93
C GLY A 381 34.42 50.01 -9.97
N ALA A 382 34.45 49.35 -11.13
CA ALA A 382 35.20 48.10 -11.37
C ALA A 382 34.80 46.91 -10.46
N THR A 383 33.66 46.96 -9.77
CA THR A 383 33.21 45.83 -8.95
C THR A 383 32.79 44.65 -9.81
N LYS A 384 33.23 43.48 -9.38
CA LYS A 384 32.86 42.18 -9.95
C LYS A 384 31.36 41.92 -9.75
N GLY A 385 30.71 41.33 -10.75
CA GLY A 385 29.34 40.83 -10.61
C GLY A 385 29.26 39.66 -9.63
N GLU A 386 28.14 39.53 -8.94
CA GLU A 386 27.96 38.46 -7.96
C GLU A 386 27.95 37.09 -8.64
N ARG A 387 28.48 36.08 -7.94
CA ARG A 387 28.46 34.70 -8.45
C ARG A 387 27.05 34.15 -8.37
N GLY A 388 26.62 33.42 -9.40
CA GLY A 388 25.37 32.69 -9.38
C GLY A 388 25.38 31.59 -8.33
N ILE A 389 24.27 31.38 -7.64
CA ILE A 389 24.09 30.30 -6.66
C ILE A 389 23.91 28.95 -7.40
N PRO A 390 24.50 27.84 -6.90
CA PRO A 390 24.24 26.50 -7.46
C PRO A 390 22.76 26.10 -7.34
N GLY A 391 22.28 25.34 -8.32
CA GLY A 391 20.93 24.77 -8.32
C GLY A 391 20.73 23.77 -7.18
N LEU A 392 19.50 23.67 -6.69
CA LEU A 392 19.15 22.69 -5.66
C LEU A 392 19.09 21.27 -6.26
N PRO A 393 19.56 20.24 -5.55
CA PRO A 393 19.47 18.88 -6.04
C PRO A 393 18.02 18.42 -6.12
N GLY A 394 17.73 17.48 -7.02
CA GLY A 394 16.45 16.79 -7.06
C GLY A 394 16.27 15.88 -5.85
N LYS A 395 15.02 15.71 -5.41
CA LYS A 395 14.69 14.80 -4.30
C LYS A 395 14.80 13.34 -4.75
N PRO A 396 15.10 12.40 -3.83
CA PRO A 396 15.18 10.98 -4.17
C PRO A 396 13.80 10.41 -4.52
N GLY A 397 13.77 9.36 -5.34
CA GLY A 397 12.59 8.52 -5.50
C GLY A 397 12.24 7.77 -4.22
N GLY A 398 10.97 7.36 -4.09
CA GLY A 398 10.47 6.60 -2.95
C GLY A 398 10.83 5.12 -2.99
N THR A 399 10.34 4.36 -2.02
CA THR A 399 10.55 2.90 -1.97
C THR A 399 9.22 2.18 -2.13
N PHE A 400 9.14 1.18 -3.00
CA PHE A 400 7.99 0.31 -3.14
C PHE A 400 8.31 -1.11 -2.66
N PHE A 401 7.44 -1.66 -1.82
CA PHE A 401 7.47 -3.07 -1.43
C PHE A 401 6.09 -3.72 -1.68
N GLY A 402 6.04 -4.78 -2.48
CA GLY A 402 4.79 -5.45 -2.83
C GLY A 402 4.85 -6.95 -2.57
N ILE A 403 3.79 -7.53 -2.02
CA ILE A 403 3.58 -8.98 -2.03
C ILE A 403 2.16 -9.29 -2.53
N GLY A 404 2.07 -10.15 -3.53
CA GLY A 404 0.80 -10.66 -4.05
C GLY A 404 0.87 -12.10 -4.52
N GLU A 405 -0.23 -12.84 -4.36
CA GLU A 405 -0.36 -14.21 -4.86
C GLU A 405 -1.03 -14.27 -6.23
N SER A 406 -2.07 -13.45 -6.47
CA SER A 406 -2.80 -13.40 -7.73
C SER A 406 -2.93 -11.96 -8.22
N PHE A 407 -2.60 -11.71 -9.49
CA PHE A 407 -2.67 -10.40 -10.12
C PHE A 407 -3.63 -10.43 -11.30
N VAL A 408 -4.75 -9.74 -11.18
CA VAL A 408 -5.72 -9.57 -12.27
C VAL A 408 -5.40 -8.29 -13.01
N ASN A 409 -5.07 -8.40 -14.30
CA ASN A 409 -4.68 -7.29 -15.18
C ASN A 409 -3.37 -6.59 -14.76
N GLY A 410 -2.40 -7.32 -14.18
CA GLY A 410 -1.16 -6.72 -13.68
C GLY A 410 -0.35 -5.95 -14.74
N ALA A 411 -0.41 -6.34 -16.01
CA ALA A 411 0.23 -5.64 -17.13
C ALA A 411 -0.24 -4.18 -17.34
N HIS A 412 -1.38 -3.79 -16.75
CA HIS A 412 -1.91 -2.43 -16.81
C HIS A 412 -1.41 -1.53 -15.67
N LEU A 413 -0.48 -2.02 -14.83
CA LEU A 413 0.10 -1.24 -13.74
C LEU A 413 1.56 -0.90 -14.01
N ILE A 414 1.87 0.39 -13.84
CA ILE A 414 3.22 0.94 -13.87
C ILE A 414 3.58 1.42 -12.46
N ILE A 415 4.75 1.00 -11.97
CA ILE A 415 5.32 1.48 -10.71
C ILE A 415 6.60 2.26 -11.03
N THR A 416 6.68 3.52 -10.63
CA THR A 416 7.86 4.38 -10.85
C THR A 416 8.39 4.90 -9.53
N ALA A 417 9.71 4.93 -9.40
CA ALA A 417 10.41 5.58 -8.29
C ALA A 417 11.69 6.24 -8.80
N ASN A 418 11.55 7.11 -9.79
CA ASN A 418 12.65 7.87 -10.35
C ASN A 418 13.14 8.94 -9.36
N GLY A 419 14.40 9.34 -9.41
CA GLY A 419 14.85 10.55 -8.71
C GLY A 419 14.39 11.81 -9.45
N GLY A 420 14.10 12.88 -8.71
CA GLY A 420 13.77 14.18 -9.31
C GLY A 420 14.97 14.81 -10.01
N ASN A 421 14.74 15.66 -11.00
CA ASN A 421 15.81 16.37 -11.70
C ASN A 421 16.43 17.44 -10.81
N GLY A 422 17.71 17.77 -11.02
CA GLY A 422 18.33 18.90 -10.36
C GLY A 422 17.81 20.24 -10.90
N GLY A 423 17.69 21.23 -10.02
CA GLY A 423 17.34 22.60 -10.40
C GLY A 423 18.46 23.28 -11.20
N PRO A 424 18.14 24.24 -12.07
CA PRO A 424 19.14 24.99 -12.83
C PRO A 424 19.98 25.87 -11.90
N GLY A 425 21.26 26.02 -12.21
CA GLY A 425 22.13 26.99 -11.52
C GLY A 425 21.81 28.43 -11.94
N GLN A 426 21.93 29.37 -11.00
CA GLN A 426 21.72 30.79 -11.28
C GLN A 426 22.85 31.35 -12.16
N HIS A 427 22.54 32.24 -13.08
CA HIS A 427 23.55 32.94 -13.88
C HIS A 427 24.34 33.93 -13.00
N GLY A 428 25.62 34.15 -13.33
CA GLY A 428 26.43 35.18 -12.69
C GLY A 428 26.00 36.59 -13.09
N GLY A 429 26.22 37.54 -12.19
CA GLY A 429 26.06 38.97 -12.45
C GLY A 429 27.15 39.49 -13.38
N ASN A 430 26.85 40.49 -14.19
CA ASN A 430 27.85 41.14 -15.02
C ASN A 430 28.75 42.05 -14.16
N GLY A 431 30.01 42.16 -14.56
CA GLY A 431 30.92 43.14 -13.98
C GLY A 431 30.54 44.57 -14.36
N LEU A 432 30.77 45.51 -13.45
CA LEU A 432 30.47 46.90 -13.74
C LEU A 432 31.52 47.50 -14.69
N ARG A 433 31.07 48.37 -15.59
CA ARG A 433 31.98 49.18 -16.41
C ARG A 433 32.94 49.99 -15.53
N GLY A 434 34.20 50.06 -15.95
CA GLY A 434 35.20 50.93 -15.35
C GLY A 434 34.82 52.41 -15.44
N ASN A 435 35.17 53.17 -14.41
CA ASN A 435 34.97 54.62 -14.40
C ASN A 435 35.89 55.26 -15.43
N LYS A 436 35.36 56.26 -16.14
CA LYS A 436 36.18 57.09 -17.00
C LYS A 436 37.22 57.83 -16.16
N GLY A 437 38.41 57.95 -16.71
CA GLY A 437 39.48 58.76 -16.18
C GLY A 437 39.12 60.23 -16.13
N LEU A 438 39.86 61.00 -15.34
CA LEU A 438 39.66 62.43 -15.23
C LEU A 438 40.51 63.14 -16.29
N ASN A 439 39.87 63.91 -17.16
CA ASN A 439 40.58 64.77 -18.09
C ASN A 439 41.51 65.72 -17.32
N ALA A 440 42.72 65.90 -17.85
CA ALA A 440 43.67 66.87 -17.34
C ALA A 440 43.01 68.26 -17.31
N ARG A 441 43.20 68.96 -16.19
CA ARG A 441 42.70 70.32 -16.01
C ARG A 441 43.83 71.31 -16.19
N MET A 442 43.46 72.50 -16.65
CA MET A 442 44.39 73.60 -16.75
C MET A 442 44.94 73.96 -15.36
N PRO A 443 46.27 74.05 -15.18
CA PRO A 443 46.84 74.46 -13.91
C PRO A 443 46.44 75.89 -13.54
N THR A 444 46.38 76.15 -12.24
CA THR A 444 46.20 77.50 -11.72
C THR A 444 47.56 78.16 -11.45
N SER A 445 47.56 79.46 -11.21
CA SER A 445 48.79 80.18 -10.82
C SER A 445 49.43 79.66 -9.52
N GLY A 446 48.69 78.89 -8.71
CA GLY A 446 49.20 78.22 -7.50
C GLY A 446 49.92 76.90 -7.76
N ASP A 447 49.77 76.31 -8.95
CA ASP A 447 50.35 75.02 -9.32
C ASP A 447 51.75 75.18 -9.94
N SER A 448 52.60 75.99 -9.30
CA SER A 448 53.91 76.35 -9.83
C SER A 448 54.93 75.25 -9.57
N PRO A 449 55.61 74.68 -10.59
CA PRO A 449 56.55 73.59 -10.39
C PRO A 449 57.81 74.09 -9.65
N SER A 450 58.19 73.43 -8.56
CA SER A 450 59.39 73.80 -7.82
C SER A 450 60.67 73.42 -8.57
N GLN A 451 61.75 74.14 -8.32
CA GLN A 451 63.03 73.97 -9.05
C GLN A 451 63.65 72.58 -8.83
N GLN A 452 63.39 71.94 -7.67
CA GLN A 452 63.82 70.57 -7.38
C GLN A 452 62.98 69.55 -8.16
N GLU A 453 61.68 69.77 -8.29
CA GLU A 453 60.80 68.89 -9.09
C GLU A 453 61.15 68.95 -10.58
N ILE A 454 61.56 70.13 -11.09
CA ILE A 454 61.99 70.31 -12.50
C ILE A 454 63.24 69.48 -12.82
N GLN A 455 64.11 69.27 -11.84
CA GLN A 455 65.32 68.46 -12.03
C GLN A 455 65.06 66.95 -11.89
N ALA A 456 63.93 66.55 -11.30
CA ALA A 456 63.58 65.15 -11.04
C ALA A 456 62.76 64.47 -12.17
N GLY A 457 62.24 65.24 -13.14
CA GLY A 457 61.69 64.71 -14.40
C GLY A 457 60.25 64.17 -14.36
N ILE A 458 59.58 64.11 -13.20
CA ILE A 458 58.14 63.82 -13.11
C ILE A 458 57.50 64.78 -12.11
N HIS A 459 56.43 65.45 -12.53
CA HIS A 459 55.75 66.49 -11.76
C HIS A 459 54.29 66.14 -11.48
N ILE A 460 53.72 66.68 -10.40
CA ILE A 460 52.28 66.71 -10.18
C ILE A 460 51.84 68.18 -10.22
N ILE A 461 51.02 68.55 -11.20
CA ILE A 461 50.52 69.93 -11.39
C ILE A 461 48.99 69.88 -11.36
N GLY A 462 48.35 70.60 -10.43
CA GLY A 462 46.90 70.56 -10.25
C GLY A 462 46.35 69.17 -9.91
N GLY A 463 47.18 68.28 -9.37
CA GLY A 463 46.84 66.87 -9.08
C GLY A 463 47.03 65.89 -10.25
N PHE A 464 47.58 66.33 -11.38
CA PHE A 464 47.84 65.49 -12.55
C PHE A 464 49.34 65.29 -12.77
N ALA A 465 49.72 64.08 -13.17
CA ALA A 465 51.09 63.83 -13.61
C ALA A 465 51.40 64.71 -14.82
N CYS A 466 52.57 65.34 -14.86
CA CYS A 466 52.97 66.09 -16.04
C CYS A 466 54.44 65.88 -16.40
N GLU A 467 54.71 65.99 -17.69
CA GLU A 467 56.02 65.82 -18.30
C GLU A 467 56.40 67.10 -19.05
N GLN A 468 57.59 67.62 -18.80
CA GLN A 468 58.09 68.79 -19.52
C GLN A 468 58.53 68.37 -20.93
N ILE A 469 57.91 68.93 -21.97
CA ILE A 469 58.16 68.54 -23.36
C ILE A 469 59.18 69.48 -24.03
N ALA A 470 59.18 70.78 -23.66
CA ALA A 470 60.08 71.77 -24.23
C ALA A 470 60.43 72.87 -23.23
N VAL A 471 61.70 73.34 -23.25
CA VAL A 471 62.17 74.50 -22.47
C VAL A 471 62.77 75.53 -23.41
N ASN A 472 62.13 76.69 -23.48
CA ASN A 472 62.67 77.84 -24.18
C ASN A 472 63.19 78.82 -23.14
N ASN A 473 64.51 78.81 -22.93
CA ASN A 473 65.17 79.83 -22.13
C ASN A 473 65.31 81.10 -22.98
N ALA A 474 64.24 81.90 -23.00
CA ALA A 474 64.34 83.24 -23.57
C ALA A 474 65.11 84.11 -22.56
N GLN A 475 66.41 84.28 -22.79
CA GLN A 475 67.18 85.35 -22.13
C GLN A 475 66.70 86.69 -22.67
N GLY A 476 65.65 87.24 -22.05
CA GLY A 476 65.22 88.60 -22.29
C GLY A 476 66.19 89.56 -21.63
N LYS A 477 66.85 90.43 -22.41
CA LYS A 477 67.52 91.61 -21.87
C LYS A 477 66.44 92.53 -21.29
N GLY A 478 66.41 92.66 -19.96
CA GLY A 478 65.44 93.51 -19.27
C GLY A 478 65.56 94.98 -19.68
N ILE A 479 64.44 95.71 -19.66
CA ILE A 479 64.37 97.15 -20.03
C ILE A 479 65.28 98.04 -19.17
N PHE A 480 65.66 97.60 -17.96
CA PHE A 480 66.62 98.32 -17.12
C PHE A 480 68.09 98.22 -17.57
N GLY A 481 68.42 97.26 -18.43
CA GLY A 481 69.75 97.15 -19.04
C GLY A 481 70.06 98.21 -20.10
N LEU A 482 69.10 99.10 -20.40
CA LEU A 482 69.29 100.22 -21.33
C LEU A 482 69.65 101.54 -20.65
N LEU A 483 69.64 101.64 -19.30
CA LEU A 483 69.86 102.91 -18.59
C LEU A 483 71.05 102.93 -17.61
N LEU A 484 71.63 101.78 -17.25
CA LEU A 484 72.81 101.73 -16.38
C LEU A 484 73.81 100.72 -16.95
N ASP A 485 74.74 101.22 -17.76
CA ASP A 485 75.95 100.48 -18.12
C ASP A 485 76.76 100.27 -16.84
N SER A 486 77.10 99.01 -16.59
CA SER A 486 78.01 98.49 -15.57
C SER A 486 77.40 98.13 -14.20
N VAL A 487 77.37 96.80 -13.98
CA VAL A 487 77.41 96.06 -12.69
C VAL A 487 76.08 95.73 -12.01
N THR A 488 75.07 95.24 -12.74
CA THR A 488 74.09 94.32 -12.13
C THR A 488 73.80 93.11 -13.01
N PRO A 489 73.58 91.91 -12.43
CA PRO A 489 73.32 90.68 -13.20
C PRO A 489 71.94 90.73 -13.88
N ASP A 490 71.91 90.38 -15.16
CA ASP A 490 70.70 90.20 -16.00
C ASP A 490 69.73 89.16 -15.45
N ILE A 491 68.75 89.47 -14.59
CA ILE A 491 67.88 88.37 -14.11
C ILE A 491 66.41 88.79 -13.90
N ILE A 492 65.69 89.02 -15.01
CA ILE A 492 64.30 88.51 -15.13
C ILE A 492 64.38 87.34 -16.11
N ILE A 493 64.49 86.12 -15.58
CA ILE A 493 64.46 84.92 -16.43
C ILE A 493 62.98 84.61 -16.67
N ASN A 494 62.48 84.97 -17.85
CA ASN A 494 61.23 84.43 -18.37
C ASN A 494 61.52 83.01 -18.83
N LYS A 495 61.29 82.05 -17.93
CA LYS A 495 61.36 80.64 -18.32
C LYS A 495 60.01 80.26 -18.89
N ILE A 496 60.00 79.96 -20.18
CA ILE A 496 58.82 79.43 -20.88
C ILE A 496 59.05 77.93 -21.05
N ALA A 497 58.11 77.12 -20.57
CA ALA A 497 58.16 75.68 -20.75
C ALA A 497 56.79 75.11 -21.08
N ASP A 498 56.77 74.14 -21.99
CA ASP A 498 55.56 73.41 -22.36
C ASP A 498 55.50 72.10 -21.57
N TYR A 499 54.37 71.86 -20.93
CA TYR A 499 54.12 70.68 -20.10
C TYR A 499 52.98 69.86 -20.70
N LYS A 500 53.18 68.55 -20.87
CA LYS A 500 52.11 67.58 -21.09
C LYS A 500 51.52 67.23 -19.75
N ILE A 501 50.31 67.68 -19.47
CA ILE A 501 49.57 67.32 -18.27
C ILE A 501 48.71 66.13 -18.64
N ILE A 502 49.03 64.98 -18.06
CA ILE A 502 48.49 63.68 -18.43
C ILE A 502 47.15 63.49 -17.71
N GLY A 503 46.10 63.19 -18.46
CA GLY A 503 44.81 62.85 -17.87
C GLY A 503 44.91 61.56 -17.03
N VAL A 504 44.11 61.46 -15.98
CA VAL A 504 44.11 60.26 -15.13
C VAL A 504 43.55 59.10 -15.95
N SER A 505 44.20 57.94 -15.88
CA SER A 505 43.70 56.70 -16.50
C SER A 505 42.28 56.37 -16.02
N GLY A 506 41.53 55.64 -16.85
CA GLY A 506 40.27 55.04 -16.42
C GLY A 506 40.51 53.99 -15.34
N THR A 507 39.44 53.40 -14.82
CA THR A 507 39.60 52.15 -14.06
C THR A 507 39.36 50.97 -14.98
N ILE A 508 39.97 49.83 -14.68
CA ILE A 508 39.61 48.55 -15.30
C ILE A 508 38.11 48.27 -15.12
N GLY A 509 37.55 47.43 -16.00
CA GLY A 509 36.19 46.92 -15.81
C GLY A 509 36.17 45.83 -14.73
N GLY A 510 35.03 45.68 -14.06
CA GLY A 510 34.84 44.60 -13.10
C GLY A 510 34.66 43.26 -13.80
N ASP A 511 35.07 42.17 -13.17
CA ASP A 511 34.87 40.83 -13.74
C ASP A 511 33.39 40.41 -13.72
N GLY A 512 33.00 39.53 -14.63
CA GLY A 512 31.75 38.81 -14.54
C GLY A 512 31.76 37.81 -13.37
N GLY A 513 30.61 37.64 -12.71
CA GLY A 513 30.39 36.60 -11.74
C GLY A 513 30.33 35.22 -12.41
N ASP A 514 30.88 34.20 -11.76
CA ASP A 514 30.78 32.82 -12.26
C ASP A 514 29.33 32.33 -12.14
N GLY A 515 28.87 31.54 -13.11
CA GLY A 515 27.56 30.92 -13.05
C GLY A 515 27.52 29.81 -12.00
N GLY A 516 26.36 29.63 -11.37
CA GLY A 516 26.11 28.55 -10.42
C GLY A 516 26.06 27.20 -11.12
N LYS A 517 26.66 26.17 -10.53
CA LYS A 517 26.56 24.78 -11.02
C LYS A 517 25.10 24.30 -10.95
N GLY A 518 24.64 23.55 -11.95
CA GLY A 518 23.35 22.88 -11.91
C GLY A 518 23.25 21.88 -10.75
N GLY A 519 22.06 21.76 -10.17
CA GLY A 519 21.79 20.81 -9.10
C GLY A 519 21.98 19.38 -9.57
N GLU A 520 22.41 18.48 -8.70
CA GLU A 520 22.49 17.07 -9.05
C GLU A 520 21.10 16.42 -9.12
N GLY A 521 20.90 15.50 -10.05
CA GLY A 521 19.68 14.70 -10.10
C GLY A 521 19.58 13.75 -8.91
N GLY A 522 18.36 13.64 -8.38
CA GLY A 522 18.00 12.79 -7.26
C GLY A 522 18.31 11.32 -7.49
N ASN A 523 18.56 10.60 -6.41
CA ASN A 523 18.82 9.16 -6.46
C ASN A 523 17.53 8.41 -6.84
N PRO A 524 17.61 7.37 -7.70
CA PRO A 524 16.46 6.50 -7.94
C PRO A 524 16.09 5.78 -6.64
N GLY A 525 14.80 5.53 -6.46
CA GLY A 525 14.26 4.75 -5.37
C GLY A 525 14.51 3.25 -5.51
N VAL A 526 13.70 2.45 -4.80
CA VAL A 526 13.78 0.99 -4.81
C VAL A 526 12.40 0.40 -5.06
N ILE A 527 12.28 -0.60 -5.94
CA ILE A 527 11.02 -1.32 -6.17
C ILE A 527 11.25 -2.82 -5.98
N ASN A 528 10.67 -3.38 -4.93
CA ASN A 528 10.67 -4.80 -4.63
C ASN A 528 9.23 -5.34 -4.74
N LEU A 529 9.00 -6.33 -5.59
CA LEU A 529 7.69 -6.96 -5.76
C LEU A 529 7.88 -8.48 -5.76
N ILE A 530 7.26 -9.15 -4.79
CA ILE A 530 7.26 -10.59 -4.62
C ILE A 530 5.94 -11.14 -5.16
N GLU A 531 6.04 -11.97 -6.19
CA GLU A 531 4.91 -12.61 -6.87
C GLU A 531 4.91 -14.09 -6.52
N LEU A 532 3.93 -14.54 -5.72
CA LEU A 532 3.99 -15.89 -5.12
C LEU A 532 3.52 -17.01 -6.06
N ASN A 533 2.83 -16.70 -7.17
CA ASN A 533 2.37 -17.69 -8.15
C ASN A 533 2.92 -17.41 -9.56
N GLU A 534 2.33 -16.43 -10.26
CA GLU A 534 2.61 -16.12 -11.67
C GLU A 534 3.16 -14.69 -11.80
N ASN A 535 3.93 -14.46 -12.86
CA ASN A 535 4.40 -13.13 -13.22
C ASN A 535 3.19 -12.24 -13.54
N SER A 536 3.08 -11.10 -12.85
CA SER A 536 1.95 -10.17 -12.99
C SER A 536 1.99 -9.37 -14.29
N GLY A 537 3.15 -9.25 -14.92
CA GLY A 537 3.39 -8.32 -16.03
C GLY A 537 3.52 -6.85 -15.61
N ILE A 538 3.54 -6.54 -14.30
CA ILE A 538 3.66 -5.16 -13.79
C ILE A 538 4.98 -4.53 -14.28
N PHE A 539 4.89 -3.34 -14.88
CA PHE A 539 6.05 -2.59 -15.36
C PHE A 539 6.67 -1.75 -14.23
N LYS A 540 8.00 -1.75 -14.15
CA LYS A 540 8.77 -1.10 -13.07
C LYS A 540 9.80 -0.15 -13.69
N GLN A 541 9.88 1.08 -13.20
CA GLN A 541 10.81 2.09 -13.70
C GLN A 541 11.60 2.76 -12.58
N LEU A 542 12.94 2.75 -12.72
CA LEU A 542 13.90 3.31 -11.77
C LEU A 542 15.00 4.04 -12.54
N ASN A 543 14.91 5.37 -12.62
CA ASN A 543 15.95 6.20 -13.24
C ASN A 543 16.45 7.24 -12.25
N ARG A 544 17.75 7.54 -12.31
CA ARG A 544 18.32 8.70 -11.63
C ARG A 544 17.77 9.97 -12.29
N GLY A 545 17.52 11.01 -11.51
CA GLY A 545 17.20 12.32 -12.06
C GLY A 545 18.34 12.85 -12.92
N VAL A 546 18.01 13.73 -13.86
CA VAL A 546 19.02 14.41 -14.67
C VAL A 546 19.60 15.60 -13.89
N CYS A 547 20.89 15.89 -14.03
CA CYS A 547 21.46 17.11 -13.44
C CYS A 547 20.83 18.36 -14.08
N GLY A 548 20.63 19.41 -13.28
CA GLY A 548 20.21 20.71 -13.75
C GLY A 548 21.23 21.32 -14.71
N ILE A 549 20.76 22.25 -15.54
CA ILE A 549 21.66 23.01 -16.42
C ILE A 549 22.51 23.98 -15.60
N ASP A 550 23.77 24.12 -15.99
CA ASP A 550 24.68 25.11 -15.40
C ASP A 550 24.22 26.54 -15.72
N GLY A 551 24.34 27.41 -14.72
CA GLY A 551 24.12 28.84 -14.90
C GLY A 551 25.24 29.44 -15.74
N LYS A 552 24.90 30.41 -16.60
CA LYS A 552 25.86 31.13 -17.42
C LYS A 552 26.73 32.07 -16.57
N GLY A 553 28.01 32.20 -16.93
CA GLY A 553 28.88 33.25 -16.41
C GLY A 553 28.38 34.64 -16.82
N GLY A 554 28.55 35.61 -15.93
CA GLY A 554 28.30 37.01 -16.24
C GLY A 554 29.36 37.57 -17.19
N GLU A 555 29.01 38.60 -17.94
CA GLU A 555 29.96 39.29 -18.81
C GLU A 555 30.90 40.16 -17.98
N GLY A 556 32.16 40.26 -18.40
CA GLY A 556 33.10 41.24 -17.85
C GLY A 556 32.70 42.67 -18.22
N GLY A 557 32.79 43.58 -17.27
CA GLY A 557 32.57 45.00 -17.50
C GLY A 557 33.64 45.56 -18.42
N LEU A 558 33.25 46.48 -19.31
CA LEU A 558 34.21 47.18 -20.16
C LEU A 558 35.10 48.11 -19.32
N GLY A 559 36.36 48.28 -19.68
CA GLY A 559 37.23 49.26 -19.02
C GLY A 559 36.77 50.72 -19.20
N GLY A 560 37.22 51.59 -18.30
CA GLY A 560 37.06 53.02 -18.40
C GLY A 560 38.02 53.61 -19.42
N TYR A 561 37.60 54.66 -20.14
CA TYR A 561 38.52 55.40 -21.01
C TYR A 561 39.45 56.27 -20.18
N ARG A 562 40.71 56.40 -20.60
CA ARG A 562 41.65 57.38 -20.06
C ARG A 562 41.10 58.81 -20.24
N GLY A 563 41.38 59.67 -19.27
CA GLY A 563 41.08 61.09 -19.39
C GLY A 563 42.01 61.76 -20.41
N ASN A 564 41.49 62.70 -21.17
CA ASN A 564 42.29 63.44 -22.15
C ASN A 564 43.43 64.20 -21.48
N SER A 565 44.62 64.16 -22.08
CA SER A 565 45.76 64.98 -21.67
C SER A 565 45.68 66.39 -22.29
N ILE A 566 46.40 67.36 -21.72
CA ILE A 566 46.53 68.70 -22.33
C ILE A 566 48.00 69.10 -22.40
N ILE A 567 48.35 69.92 -23.38
CA ILE A 567 49.63 70.64 -23.41
C ILE A 567 49.37 72.06 -22.93
N ALA A 568 50.05 72.46 -21.85
CA ALA A 568 49.96 73.80 -21.29
C ALA A 568 51.35 74.44 -21.24
N ARG A 569 51.42 75.70 -21.65
CA ARG A 569 52.63 76.51 -21.59
C ARG A 569 52.66 77.28 -20.28
N CYS A 570 53.72 77.09 -19.51
CA CYS A 570 53.98 77.78 -18.25
C CYS A 570 54.89 78.98 -18.52
N HIS A 571 54.46 80.16 -18.13
CA HIS A 571 55.24 81.39 -18.13
C HIS A 571 55.63 81.70 -16.68
N MET A 572 56.89 81.44 -16.33
CA MET A 572 57.42 81.76 -15.00
C MET A 572 58.23 83.04 -15.06
N ILE A 573 57.76 84.06 -14.32
CA ILE A 573 58.48 85.32 -14.15
C ILE A 573 59.13 85.30 -12.77
N ARG A 574 60.44 85.09 -12.75
CA ARG A 574 61.23 85.11 -11.51
C ARG A 574 61.86 86.48 -11.31
N SER A 575 61.50 87.13 -10.22
CA SER A 575 62.13 88.37 -9.74
C SER A 575 63.47 88.05 -9.08
N ASP A 576 64.52 88.80 -9.41
CA ASP A 576 65.81 88.70 -8.72
C ASP A 576 65.67 89.05 -7.22
N ILE A 577 66.64 88.64 -6.40
CA ILE A 577 66.74 88.82 -4.94
C ILE A 577 66.52 90.29 -4.52
N LEU A 578 66.92 91.25 -5.37
CA LEU A 578 66.74 92.69 -5.15
C LEU A 578 65.30 93.19 -5.41
N VAL A 579 64.53 92.51 -6.26
CA VAL A 579 63.14 92.85 -6.59
C VAL A 579 62.17 92.13 -5.65
N ALA A 580 62.53 90.94 -5.16
CA ALA A 580 61.80 90.23 -4.12
C ALA A 580 61.68 91.07 -2.82
N THR A 581 62.67 91.91 -2.50
CA THR A 581 62.61 92.87 -1.38
C THR A 581 61.52 93.94 -1.50
N PHE A 582 60.91 94.12 -2.67
CA PHE A 582 59.77 95.01 -2.89
C PHE A 582 58.40 94.30 -2.89
N GLY A 583 58.34 93.03 -2.46
CA GLY A 583 57.07 92.29 -2.32
C GLY A 583 56.51 91.73 -3.63
N VAL A 584 57.28 91.73 -4.72
CA VAL A 584 56.89 91.09 -5.99
C VAL A 584 57.17 89.59 -5.87
N SER A 585 56.13 88.81 -5.59
CA SER A 585 56.19 87.35 -5.56
C SER A 585 56.38 86.76 -6.96
N GLU A 586 56.97 85.56 -7.03
CA GLU A 586 57.01 84.77 -8.26
C GLU A 586 55.58 84.66 -8.83
N LYS A 587 55.42 85.00 -10.11
CA LYS A 587 54.13 84.88 -10.80
C LYS A 587 54.27 83.82 -11.88
N THR A 588 53.34 82.87 -11.83
CA THR A 588 53.24 81.77 -12.79
C THR A 588 51.90 81.88 -13.48
N ASP A 589 51.94 82.05 -14.81
CA ASP A 589 50.75 82.08 -15.65
C ASP A 589 50.79 80.89 -16.61
N TRP A 590 49.62 80.30 -16.87
CA TRP A 590 49.49 79.12 -17.72
C TRP A 590 48.65 79.42 -18.96
N GLU A 591 49.09 78.96 -20.13
CA GLU A 591 48.43 79.15 -21.42
C GLU A 591 48.13 77.80 -22.09
N PHE A 592 46.87 77.53 -22.40
CA PHE A 592 46.45 76.27 -23.01
C PHE A 592 46.93 76.22 -24.47
N GLN A 593 47.56 75.12 -24.88
CA GLN A 593 48.03 74.95 -26.26
C GLN A 593 47.11 74.00 -27.04
N THR A 594 46.93 72.76 -26.56
CA THR A 594 46.09 71.77 -27.23
C THR A 594 45.61 70.69 -26.26
N MET A 595 44.53 70.00 -26.62
CA MET A 595 44.09 68.76 -25.99
C MET A 595 44.64 67.57 -26.79
N ILE A 596 44.94 66.48 -26.10
CA ILE A 596 45.31 65.20 -26.67
C ILE A 596 44.18 64.23 -26.28
N ASP A 597 43.41 63.79 -27.28
CA ASP A 597 42.36 62.80 -27.08
C ASP A 597 43.00 61.42 -26.86
N ASP A 598 43.02 60.99 -25.60
CA ASP A 598 43.51 59.68 -25.22
C ASP A 598 42.33 58.69 -25.28
N HIS A 599 42.17 57.99 -26.41
CA HIS A 599 41.11 57.00 -26.60
C HIS A 599 41.42 55.62 -26.00
N ASP A 600 42.53 55.51 -25.28
CA ASP A 600 42.95 54.27 -24.63
C ASP A 600 41.89 53.86 -23.60
N GLN A 601 41.33 52.68 -23.80
CA GLN A 601 40.43 52.04 -22.86
C GLN A 601 41.26 51.12 -21.98
N GLU A 602 41.06 51.21 -20.68
CA GLU A 602 41.64 50.23 -19.76
C GLU A 602 41.09 48.82 -20.03
N ASP A 603 41.75 47.82 -19.47
CA ASP A 603 41.36 46.43 -19.66
C ASP A 603 39.91 46.19 -19.20
N SER A 604 39.20 45.38 -19.99
CA SER A 604 37.89 44.88 -19.59
C SER A 604 38.06 43.80 -18.54
N GLY A 605 37.07 43.66 -17.66
CA GLY A 605 37.01 42.54 -16.73
C GLY A 605 36.91 41.21 -17.49
N SER A 606 37.33 40.14 -16.84
CA SER A 606 37.20 38.79 -17.40
C SER A 606 35.73 38.33 -17.33
N PRO A 607 35.20 37.62 -18.34
CA PRO A 607 33.89 36.98 -18.22
C PRO A 607 33.93 35.89 -17.14
N GLY A 608 32.81 35.68 -16.46
CA GLY A 608 32.62 34.54 -15.57
C GLY A 608 32.55 33.22 -16.35
N VAL A 609 32.74 32.11 -15.65
CA VAL A 609 32.66 30.76 -16.24
C VAL A 609 31.33 30.09 -15.89
N ASP A 610 30.70 29.46 -16.89
CA ASP A 610 29.46 28.70 -16.73
C ASP A 610 29.63 27.57 -15.69
N GLY A 611 28.70 27.46 -14.74
CA GLY A 611 28.69 26.39 -13.73
C GLY A 611 29.89 26.35 -12.76
N ALA A 612 30.82 27.29 -12.85
CA ALA A 612 32.07 27.23 -12.09
C ALA A 612 31.87 27.49 -10.60
N ASN A 613 30.79 28.18 -10.20
CA ASN A 613 30.48 28.31 -8.78
C ASN A 613 29.73 27.06 -8.28
N ASN A 614 30.46 26.19 -7.56
CA ASN A 614 29.91 25.04 -6.85
C ASN A 614 29.81 25.27 -5.34
N ARG A 615 30.12 26.48 -4.84
CA ARG A 615 30.09 26.75 -3.41
C ARG A 615 28.65 26.68 -2.90
N GLY A 616 28.40 25.74 -1.99
CA GLY A 616 27.06 25.49 -1.45
C GLY A 616 26.25 24.48 -2.27
N SER A 617 26.83 23.82 -3.28
CA SER A 617 26.18 22.70 -3.95
C SER A 617 25.88 21.59 -2.95
N LEU A 618 24.65 21.10 -2.94
CA LEU A 618 24.21 20.01 -2.09
C LEU A 618 24.18 18.72 -2.89
N ALA A 619 24.61 17.61 -2.27
CA ALA A 619 24.38 16.29 -2.81
C ALA A 619 22.89 15.93 -2.68
N PRO A 620 22.34 15.10 -3.58
CA PRO A 620 20.97 14.63 -3.46
C PRO A 620 20.81 13.83 -2.16
N GLU A 621 19.66 13.99 -1.51
CA GLU A 621 19.33 13.24 -0.29
C GLU A 621 19.33 11.73 -0.57
N PRO A 622 19.69 10.91 0.43
CA PRO A 622 19.56 9.45 0.30
C PRO A 622 18.08 9.06 0.22
N VAL A 623 17.80 7.97 -0.49
CA VAL A 623 16.46 7.38 -0.57
C VAL A 623 15.95 7.01 0.81
N ASN A 624 14.67 7.25 1.08
CA ASN A 624 13.99 6.69 2.24
C ASN A 624 13.82 5.19 2.02
N ILE A 625 14.77 4.39 2.50
CA ILE A 625 14.75 2.94 2.37
C ILE A 625 13.81 2.37 3.42
N ILE A 626 12.96 1.44 3.00
CA ILE A 626 12.26 0.54 3.90
C ILE A 626 13.30 -0.48 4.40
N PHE A 627 13.80 -0.28 5.62
CA PHE A 627 15.01 -0.97 6.11
C PHE A 627 14.82 -2.45 6.41
N ASP A 628 13.59 -2.90 6.68
CA ASP A 628 13.35 -4.29 7.04
C ASP A 628 12.05 -4.84 6.44
N SER A 629 12.18 -5.51 5.29
CA SER A 629 11.06 -6.25 4.69
C SER A 629 10.49 -7.33 5.63
N SER A 630 11.30 -7.87 6.55
CA SER A 630 10.84 -8.88 7.51
C SER A 630 9.96 -8.28 8.60
N GLU A 631 10.20 -7.02 8.99
CA GLU A 631 9.34 -6.27 9.92
C GLU A 631 7.96 -6.02 9.27
N ILE A 632 7.92 -5.55 8.02
CA ILE A 632 6.65 -5.35 7.28
C ILE A 632 5.87 -6.66 7.18
N VAL A 633 6.57 -7.73 6.80
CA VAL A 633 5.97 -9.05 6.71
C VAL A 633 5.42 -9.47 8.07
N SER A 634 6.15 -9.23 9.16
CA SER A 634 5.69 -9.54 10.52
C SER A 634 4.44 -8.74 10.91
N SER A 635 4.40 -7.42 10.65
CA SER A 635 3.20 -6.60 10.88
C SER A 635 2.01 -7.08 10.05
N TYR A 636 2.24 -7.52 8.81
CA TYR A 636 1.19 -8.11 7.99
C TYR A 636 0.70 -9.45 8.56
N LYS A 637 1.58 -10.29 9.11
CA LYS A 637 1.20 -11.55 9.77
C LYS A 637 0.31 -11.29 10.97
N GLU A 638 0.63 -10.30 11.80
CA GLU A 638 -0.21 -9.88 12.93
C GLU A 638 -1.61 -9.47 12.45
N HIS A 639 -1.68 -8.63 11.41
CA HIS A 639 -2.95 -8.28 10.78
C HIS A 639 -3.74 -9.51 10.29
N LEU A 640 -3.07 -10.50 9.68
CA LEU A 640 -3.71 -11.75 9.28
C LEU A 640 -4.24 -12.55 10.47
N PHE A 641 -3.47 -12.65 11.56
CA PHE A 641 -3.85 -13.40 12.76
C PHE A 641 -5.11 -12.84 13.42
N GLU A 642 -5.25 -11.51 13.51
CA GLU A 642 -6.48 -10.86 13.99
C GLU A 642 -7.72 -11.22 13.15
N ASN A 643 -7.47 -11.50 11.87
CA ASN A 643 -8.48 -11.80 10.87
C ASN A 643 -8.79 -13.30 10.70
N LEU A 644 -8.06 -14.20 11.35
CA LEU A 644 -8.30 -15.66 11.28
C LEU A 644 -9.59 -16.12 11.98
N THR A 645 -10.27 -15.22 12.70
CA THR A 645 -11.54 -15.50 13.38
C THR A 645 -12.67 -15.84 12.41
N CYS A 646 -12.64 -15.30 11.18
CA CYS A 646 -13.62 -15.62 10.15
C CYS A 646 -13.26 -16.96 9.47
N ARG A 647 -14.11 -17.98 9.68
CA ARG A 647 -13.85 -19.32 9.15
C ARG A 647 -13.73 -19.37 7.63
N PHE A 648 -14.45 -18.50 6.92
CA PHE A 648 -14.52 -18.51 5.46
C PHE A 648 -13.24 -18.05 4.78
N LYS A 649 -12.44 -17.16 5.43
CA LYS A 649 -11.14 -16.74 4.91
C LYS A 649 -9.95 -17.45 5.56
N ARG A 650 -10.14 -18.06 6.73
CA ARG A 650 -9.07 -18.69 7.53
C ARG A 650 -8.11 -19.56 6.71
N LEU A 651 -8.62 -20.49 5.91
CA LEU A 651 -7.78 -21.41 5.14
C LEU A 651 -7.08 -20.76 3.94
N SER A 652 -7.69 -19.73 3.35
CA SER A 652 -7.04 -18.92 2.31
C SER A 652 -5.90 -18.11 2.92
N LEU A 653 -6.16 -17.47 4.07
CA LEU A 653 -5.16 -16.69 4.81
C LEU A 653 -4.00 -17.55 5.32
N LEU A 654 -4.26 -18.74 5.87
CA LEU A 654 -3.21 -19.66 6.30
C LEU A 654 -2.35 -20.13 5.12
N SER A 655 -2.98 -20.35 3.96
CA SER A 655 -2.26 -20.72 2.74
C SER A 655 -1.37 -19.58 2.24
N PHE A 656 -1.86 -18.35 2.25
CA PHE A 656 -1.07 -17.18 1.88
C PHE A 656 0.07 -16.95 2.88
N LEU A 657 -0.21 -17.07 4.18
CA LEU A 657 0.76 -16.98 5.27
C LEU A 657 1.90 -17.99 5.11
N ASN A 658 1.56 -19.25 4.78
CA ASN A 658 2.55 -20.31 4.54
C ASN A 658 3.44 -20.05 3.32
N LYS A 659 2.97 -19.27 2.34
CA LYS A 659 3.77 -18.89 1.16
C LYS A 659 4.69 -17.69 1.43
N ILE A 660 4.33 -16.84 2.40
CA ILE A 660 5.14 -15.68 2.79
C ILE A 660 6.23 -16.06 3.80
N ASN A 661 6.01 -17.11 4.59
CA ASN A 661 7.04 -17.75 5.42
C ASN A 661 8.04 -18.50 4.55
#